data_AF-A0A0P4UW63-F1
#
_entry.id   AF-A0A0P4UW63-F1
#
_cell.length_a   1.000
_cell.length_b   1.000
_cell.length_c   1.000
_cell.angle_alpha   90.00
_cell.angle_beta   90.00
_cell.angle_gamma   90.00
#
_symmetry.space_group_name_H-M   'P 1'
#
loop_
_entity.id
_entity.type
_entity.pdbx_description
1 polymer ?
#
loop_
_entity_poly.entity_id
_entity_poly.type
_entity_poly.pdbx_seq_one_letter_code
_entity_poly.pdbx_strand_id
1 'polypeptide(L)'
;MAVRSDAAPPTARSRNLAEPKIDQSARVHSFSNLIGDVRIGANVTISPGTSIRADEGTSFYLGARSSVQDGALIHGLEQGRVVGDDGNSYSVWIGKNTSITHMALIHGPAYVGDDCFIGFRSTVFNARIGNGCIVMMHALVQDVEVPPGKYVPSGAVITTQQQADRLPEVSERDRAFSSYIVGTASKSSSQSAAPVRSAAKSVTDVKAGSSATENGSIMNGEVINHVRQLLAQGYRIGMEHADKRQFQTSSWKSCAPIQATNESAVLAELQSCLAEHSGEYVRLIGIDTKNKKRVLEAIIQRPGDKPVSSGSSYSAPSYSASSYSSSYSSSSNGNGHSSSGLDPAVVAQIRQILSKGGRVGTEHADKRQFQTSSWKSCAPIQTTNESAVMTELQRCMSQHSGEYVRLIGIDTQNKRRMLETIIQRPDGKPVAQPTSHGSSHHQPAVHHTVDGAIAGDAAEQIQQLLAQGAVIGLEFADERRFKYGSWNSAPTIQAGSASQAVAALNSFLAEHRDHYVRLVGVDPKQKKRIAESVIHRPGKAHSSNGNSYSSSAASEPPMYNEPSSYKSAPPLYTPSSNGNGRLSPETVNQIRDLVRQGYKIGVEFADQRRYKTSSWQTATSIQTTRDAEAILEVEAAIANYSGLYIRLIGIDPKAKRRVAEMVIQQPAK
;
A
#
# COMPACT_ATOMS: atom_id res chain seq x y z
N MET A 1 -14.67 25.54 27.86
CA MET A 1 -14.32 25.54 26.42
C MET A 1 -15.42 26.28 25.70
N ALA A 2 -15.13 27.37 25.00
CA ALA A 2 -16.11 28.02 24.14
C ALA A 2 -16.18 27.23 22.82
N VAL A 3 -17.31 26.61 22.54
CA VAL A 3 -17.58 25.90 21.29
C VAL A 3 -17.85 26.98 20.22
N ARG A 4 -17.12 26.94 19.10
CA ARG A 4 -17.57 27.63 17.88
C ARG A 4 -18.62 26.74 17.24
N SER A 5 -19.86 26.90 17.68
CA SER A 5 -21.03 26.28 17.05
C SER A 5 -21.70 27.35 16.21
N ASP A 6 -21.62 27.20 14.90
CA ASP A 6 -22.29 28.10 13.98
C ASP A 6 -23.54 27.41 13.42
N ALA A 7 -24.63 28.17 13.26
CA ALA A 7 -25.81 27.69 12.54
C ALA A 7 -25.43 27.32 11.10
N ALA A 8 -26.14 26.37 10.49
CA ALA A 8 -26.03 26.18 9.04
C ALA A 8 -26.30 27.51 8.33
N PRO A 9 -25.45 27.92 7.37
CA PRO A 9 -25.71 29.12 6.60
C PRO A 9 -27.03 28.95 5.82
N PRO A 10 -27.81 30.02 5.61
CA PRO A 10 -29.01 29.94 4.81
C PRO A 10 -28.63 29.57 3.36
N THR A 11 -29.15 28.46 2.87
CA THR A 11 -28.99 28.03 1.47
C THR A 11 -30.32 28.16 0.74
N ALA A 12 -30.30 28.05 -0.60
CA ALA A 12 -31.51 28.12 -1.42
C ALA A 12 -32.60 27.11 -1.00
N ARG A 13 -32.21 26.00 -0.34
CA ARG A 13 -33.11 24.92 0.07
C ARG A 13 -33.18 24.65 1.58
N SER A 14 -32.27 25.22 2.40
CA SER A 14 -32.36 25.16 3.87
C SER A 14 -32.35 26.58 4.45
N ARG A 15 -33.51 27.01 4.96
CA ARG A 15 -33.69 28.31 5.64
C ARG A 15 -33.73 28.19 7.16
N ASN A 16 -33.65 26.97 7.67
CA ASN A 16 -33.98 26.67 9.06
C ASN A 16 -32.84 27.01 10.03
N LEU A 17 -31.70 27.51 9.54
CA LEU A 17 -30.53 27.93 10.32
C LEU A 17 -30.23 26.98 11.48
N ALA A 18 -30.33 25.67 11.22
CA ALA A 18 -30.29 24.69 12.30
C ALA A 18 -28.92 24.71 12.98
N GLU A 19 -28.94 24.69 14.32
CA GLU A 19 -27.74 24.70 15.15
C GLU A 19 -27.40 23.29 15.66
N PRO A 20 -26.12 23.02 15.97
CA PRO A 20 -25.71 21.77 16.56
C PRO A 20 -26.41 21.49 17.90
N LYS A 21 -26.90 20.26 18.09
CA LYS A 21 -27.52 19.80 19.33
C LYS A 21 -26.51 18.96 20.09
N ILE A 22 -25.91 19.53 21.13
CA ILE A 22 -24.78 18.94 21.86
C ILE A 22 -25.22 18.50 23.24
N ASP A 23 -25.06 17.22 23.57
CA ASP A 23 -25.28 16.72 24.92
C ASP A 23 -24.34 17.40 25.94
N GLN A 24 -24.83 17.65 27.15
CA GLN A 24 -24.08 18.36 28.20
C GLN A 24 -22.78 17.68 28.61
N SER A 25 -22.69 16.35 28.45
CA SER A 25 -21.49 15.56 28.78
C SER A 25 -20.49 15.48 27.62
N ALA A 26 -20.88 15.90 26.41
CA ALA A 26 -19.99 15.89 25.26
C ALA A 26 -18.91 16.98 25.39
N ARG A 27 -17.71 16.69 24.89
CA ARG A 27 -16.57 17.61 24.89
C ARG A 27 -16.21 17.97 23.46
N VAL A 28 -16.43 19.22 23.09
CA VAL A 28 -16.07 19.76 21.77
C VAL A 28 -14.94 20.76 21.94
N HIS A 29 -13.80 20.49 21.30
CA HIS A 29 -12.66 21.38 21.34
C HIS A 29 -12.96 22.70 20.61
N SER A 30 -12.47 23.84 21.12
CA SER A 30 -12.75 25.17 20.58
C SER A 30 -12.20 25.43 19.17
N PHE A 31 -11.26 24.59 18.72
CA PHE A 31 -10.70 24.61 17.35
C PHE A 31 -11.36 23.61 16.41
N SER A 32 -12.46 22.97 16.83
CA SER A 32 -13.34 22.24 15.91
C SER A 32 -14.25 23.24 15.20
N ASN A 33 -14.48 23.02 13.90
CA ASN A 33 -15.51 23.72 13.15
C ASN A 33 -16.77 22.86 13.10
N LEU A 34 -17.86 23.29 13.73
CA LEU A 34 -19.11 22.53 13.86
C LEU A 34 -20.28 23.38 13.37
N ILE A 35 -20.92 22.94 12.27
CA ILE A 35 -21.93 23.72 11.54
C ILE A 35 -23.17 22.86 11.23
N GLY A 36 -24.37 23.39 11.44
CA GLY A 36 -25.65 22.82 10.99
C GLY A 36 -26.35 21.86 11.96
N ASP A 37 -27.39 21.13 11.50
CA ASP A 37 -28.11 20.12 12.30
C ASP A 37 -27.22 18.89 12.52
N VAL A 38 -26.31 19.01 13.48
CA VAL A 38 -25.42 17.96 13.96
C VAL A 38 -25.82 17.58 15.38
N ARG A 39 -26.25 16.33 15.56
CA ARG A 39 -26.71 15.80 16.84
C ARG A 39 -25.59 15.01 17.49
N ILE A 40 -25.07 15.51 18.61
CA ILE A 40 -23.94 14.95 19.33
C ILE A 40 -24.43 14.32 20.63
N GLY A 41 -24.30 13.00 20.75
CA GLY A 41 -24.73 12.22 21.90
C GLY A 41 -23.81 12.35 23.13
N ALA A 42 -24.23 11.72 24.22
CA ALA A 42 -23.56 11.78 25.51
C ALA A 42 -22.11 11.26 25.46
N ASN A 43 -21.21 11.93 26.18
CA ASN A 43 -19.79 11.58 26.31
C ASN A 43 -19.02 11.49 24.98
N VAL A 44 -19.52 12.13 23.91
CA VAL A 44 -18.76 12.25 22.65
C VAL A 44 -17.57 13.19 22.85
N THR A 45 -16.42 12.87 22.25
CA THR A 45 -15.25 13.75 22.26
C THR A 45 -14.87 14.18 20.85
N ILE A 46 -14.79 15.48 20.60
CA ILE A 46 -14.39 16.07 19.33
C ILE A 46 -13.11 16.88 19.54
N SER A 47 -12.04 16.47 18.84
CA SER A 47 -10.66 16.92 19.04
C SER A 47 -10.34 18.18 18.19
N PRO A 48 -9.23 18.90 18.39
CA PRO A 48 -8.89 20.07 17.57
C PRO A 48 -8.73 19.78 16.07
N GLY A 49 -8.97 20.80 15.24
CA GLY A 49 -8.74 20.71 13.79
C GLY A 49 -9.73 19.84 13.03
N THR A 50 -10.80 19.37 13.69
CA THR A 50 -11.92 18.69 13.05
C THR A 50 -12.84 19.67 12.34
N SER A 51 -13.46 19.23 11.25
CA SER A 51 -14.54 19.98 10.58
C SER A 51 -15.74 19.08 10.36
N ILE A 52 -16.86 19.41 10.98
CA ILE A 52 -18.12 18.67 10.92
C ILE A 52 -19.18 19.65 10.44
N ARG A 53 -19.59 19.52 9.18
CA ARG A 53 -20.43 20.52 8.50
C ARG A 53 -21.64 19.85 7.87
N ALA A 54 -22.82 20.07 8.46
CA ALA A 54 -24.12 19.65 7.93
C ALA A 54 -24.82 20.82 7.20
N ASP A 55 -24.08 21.50 6.32
CA ASP A 55 -24.51 22.66 5.55
C ASP A 55 -25.10 22.29 4.16
N GLU A 56 -24.63 21.20 3.56
CA GLU A 56 -25.17 20.61 2.33
C GLU A 56 -26.06 19.39 2.63
N GLY A 57 -25.44 18.23 2.87
CA GLY A 57 -26.12 17.06 3.39
C GLY A 57 -26.47 17.25 4.87
N THR A 58 -27.75 17.14 5.21
CA THR A 58 -28.26 17.31 6.57
C THR A 58 -29.40 16.32 6.85
N SER A 59 -29.58 15.77 8.05
CA SER A 59 -28.84 16.00 9.32
C SER A 59 -27.72 14.99 9.57
N PHE A 60 -26.84 15.26 10.54
CA PHE A 60 -25.79 14.34 11.01
C PHE A 60 -26.06 13.85 12.44
N TYR A 61 -25.70 12.60 12.74
CA TYR A 61 -25.79 12.01 14.07
C TYR A 61 -24.47 11.38 14.51
N LEU A 62 -24.03 11.70 15.73
CA LEU A 62 -22.89 11.09 16.42
C LEU A 62 -23.37 10.45 17.73
N GLY A 63 -23.33 9.12 17.78
CA GLY A 63 -23.78 8.32 18.92
C GLY A 63 -22.92 8.47 20.17
N ALA A 64 -23.48 8.07 21.31
CA ALA A 64 -22.85 8.23 22.62
C ALA A 64 -21.48 7.52 22.72
N ARG A 65 -20.55 8.14 23.46
CA ARG A 65 -19.17 7.67 23.71
C ARG A 65 -18.30 7.51 22.47
N SER A 66 -18.74 8.03 21.32
CA SER A 66 -17.94 8.05 20.09
C SER A 66 -16.87 9.14 20.15
N SER A 67 -15.79 8.96 19.40
CA SER A 67 -14.69 9.93 19.33
C SER A 67 -14.42 10.37 17.90
N VAL A 68 -14.17 11.67 17.71
CA VAL A 68 -13.72 12.27 16.46
C VAL A 68 -12.37 12.93 16.72
N GLN A 69 -11.32 12.38 16.13
CA GLN A 69 -9.93 12.74 16.40
C GLN A 69 -9.40 13.82 15.44
N ASP A 70 -8.20 14.32 15.74
CA ASP A 70 -7.65 15.51 15.08
C ASP A 70 -7.62 15.42 13.56
N GLY A 71 -8.07 16.48 12.90
CA GLY A 71 -8.06 16.60 11.44
C GLY A 71 -9.12 15.76 10.73
N ALA A 72 -10.01 15.05 11.45
CA ALA A 72 -11.10 14.32 10.82
C ALA A 72 -12.13 15.29 10.19
N LEU A 73 -12.66 14.88 9.04
CA LEU A 73 -13.62 15.65 8.26
C LEU A 73 -14.93 14.87 8.14
N ILE A 74 -16.04 15.53 8.45
CA ILE A 74 -17.38 14.98 8.29
C ILE A 74 -18.22 15.96 7.47
N HIS A 75 -18.65 15.51 6.30
CA HIS A 75 -19.45 16.28 5.36
C HIS A 75 -20.47 15.37 4.67
N GLY A 76 -21.32 15.89 3.81
CA GLY A 76 -22.34 15.10 3.16
C GLY A 76 -22.87 15.75 1.92
N LEU A 77 -23.16 14.93 0.90
CA LEU A 77 -23.82 15.40 -0.31
C LEU A 77 -25.24 15.88 0.01
N GLU A 78 -25.69 16.90 -0.72
CA GLU A 78 -27.04 17.44 -0.60
C GLU A 78 -28.11 16.35 -0.77
N GLN A 79 -27.88 15.42 -1.71
CA GLN A 79 -28.74 14.27 -2.01
C GLN A 79 -28.14 12.96 -1.49
N GLY A 80 -28.99 11.98 -1.27
CA GLY A 80 -28.62 10.70 -0.67
C GLY A 80 -28.72 10.74 0.86
N ARG A 81 -29.39 9.74 1.43
CA ARG A 81 -29.59 9.61 2.87
C ARG A 81 -29.48 8.15 3.28
N VAL A 82 -29.11 7.94 4.53
CA VAL A 82 -29.17 6.65 5.22
C VAL A 82 -30.26 6.70 6.29
N VAL A 83 -30.82 5.53 6.62
CA VAL A 83 -31.75 5.39 7.73
C VAL A 83 -30.94 5.11 9.00
N GLY A 84 -31.09 5.98 9.99
CA GLY A 84 -30.52 5.82 11.32
C GLY A 84 -31.27 4.77 12.14
N ASP A 85 -30.70 4.35 13.27
CA ASP A 85 -31.33 3.32 14.13
C ASP A 85 -32.59 3.83 14.85
N ASP A 86 -32.79 5.14 14.86
CA ASP A 86 -34.02 5.81 15.34
C ASP A 86 -35.13 5.86 14.25
N GLY A 87 -34.89 5.29 13.08
CA GLY A 87 -35.79 5.29 11.93
C GLY A 87 -35.81 6.59 11.13
N ASN A 88 -35.06 7.63 11.53
CA ASN A 88 -35.01 8.90 10.83
C ASN A 88 -33.96 8.89 9.70
N SER A 89 -34.09 9.85 8.79
CA SER A 89 -33.21 10.02 7.63
C SER A 89 -32.04 10.96 7.95
N TYR A 90 -30.82 10.49 7.67
CA TYR A 90 -29.57 11.22 7.93
C TYR A 90 -28.69 11.25 6.69
N SER A 91 -27.89 12.30 6.54
CA SER A 91 -26.80 12.29 5.56
C SER A 91 -25.59 11.52 6.10
N VAL A 92 -25.28 11.68 7.39
CA VAL A 92 -24.25 10.90 8.08
C VAL A 92 -24.80 10.37 9.39
N TRP A 93 -24.73 9.05 9.58
CA TRP A 93 -25.01 8.38 10.84
C TRP A 93 -23.74 7.71 11.37
N ILE A 94 -23.33 8.06 12.59
CA ILE A 94 -22.24 7.42 13.31
C ILE A 94 -22.82 6.87 14.61
N GLY A 95 -22.70 5.56 14.82
CA GLY A 95 -23.19 4.84 15.97
C GLY A 95 -22.46 5.17 17.27
N LYS A 96 -22.78 4.41 18.32
CA LYS A 96 -22.22 4.52 19.67
C LYS A 96 -20.86 3.82 19.76
N ASN A 97 -20.02 4.28 20.69
CA ASN A 97 -18.69 3.73 20.94
C ASN A 97 -17.78 3.68 19.70
N THR A 98 -18.06 4.48 18.67
CA THR A 98 -17.36 4.43 17.40
C THR A 98 -16.22 5.44 17.38
N SER A 99 -15.08 5.04 16.85
CA SER A 99 -13.86 5.86 16.82
C SER A 99 -13.53 6.29 15.40
N ILE A 100 -13.69 7.58 15.13
CA ILE A 100 -13.29 8.23 13.89
C ILE A 100 -11.90 8.85 14.13
N THR A 101 -10.87 8.17 13.66
CA THR A 101 -9.48 8.49 14.04
C THR A 101 -8.84 9.56 13.15
N HIS A 102 -7.59 9.94 13.48
CA HIS A 102 -6.89 11.07 12.86
C HIS A 102 -6.99 11.11 11.33
N MET A 103 -7.38 12.28 10.81
CA MET A 103 -7.52 12.56 9.36
C MET A 103 -8.50 11.67 8.60
N ALA A 104 -9.39 10.93 9.27
CA ALA A 104 -10.43 10.18 8.59
C ALA A 104 -11.44 11.10 7.91
N LEU A 105 -12.01 10.65 6.79
CA LEU A 105 -13.07 11.34 6.06
C LEU A 105 -14.34 10.50 6.08
N ILE A 106 -15.40 11.04 6.68
CA ILE A 106 -16.75 10.45 6.62
C ILE A 106 -17.60 11.36 5.75
N HIS A 107 -18.06 10.86 4.61
CA HIS A 107 -18.82 11.65 3.65
C HIS A 107 -20.18 11.03 3.36
N GLY A 108 -21.25 11.76 3.66
CA GLY A 108 -22.63 11.36 3.41
C GLY A 108 -22.96 11.15 1.93
N PRO A 109 -23.86 10.21 1.56
CA PRO A 109 -24.62 9.34 2.46
C PRO A 109 -23.76 8.24 3.10
N ALA A 110 -23.69 8.21 4.43
CA ALA A 110 -22.83 7.27 5.13
C ALA A 110 -23.47 6.81 6.43
N TYR A 111 -23.43 5.50 6.66
CA TYR A 111 -23.81 4.89 7.93
C TYR A 111 -22.59 4.16 8.49
N VAL A 112 -22.18 4.49 9.71
CA VAL A 112 -21.16 3.75 10.46
C VAL A 112 -21.81 3.26 11.73
N GLY A 113 -21.85 1.93 11.91
CA GLY A 113 -22.54 1.28 13.01
C GLY A 113 -21.89 1.51 14.38
N ASP A 114 -22.44 0.83 15.37
CA ASP A 114 -21.94 0.82 16.74
C ASP A 114 -20.59 0.07 16.83
N ASP A 115 -19.75 0.44 17.80
CA ASP A 115 -18.48 -0.22 18.13
C ASP A 115 -17.49 -0.33 16.94
N CYS A 116 -17.55 0.62 16.01
CA CYS A 116 -16.66 0.63 14.85
C CYS A 116 -15.36 1.37 15.13
N PHE A 117 -14.29 0.94 14.47
CA PHE A 117 -13.01 1.65 14.42
C PHE A 117 -12.73 2.08 12.98
N ILE A 118 -12.64 3.38 12.72
CA ILE A 118 -12.25 3.94 11.43
C ILE A 118 -10.84 4.51 11.54
N GLY A 119 -9.87 3.79 10.97
CA GLY A 119 -8.44 4.02 11.09
C GLY A 119 -7.92 5.29 10.39
N PHE A 120 -6.65 5.59 10.65
CA PHE A 120 -6.05 6.87 10.26
C PHE A 120 -6.12 7.10 8.76
N ARG A 121 -6.54 8.31 8.35
CA ARG A 121 -6.63 8.71 6.94
C ARG A 121 -7.47 7.74 6.09
N SER A 122 -8.45 7.08 6.69
CA SER A 122 -9.40 6.23 5.98
C SER A 122 -10.64 7.01 5.60
N THR A 123 -11.26 6.61 4.50
CA THR A 123 -12.42 7.28 3.91
C THR A 123 -13.61 6.34 3.85
N VAL A 124 -14.77 6.82 4.29
CA VAL A 124 -16.08 6.17 4.11
C VAL A 124 -16.98 7.13 3.34
N PHE A 125 -17.43 6.74 2.15
CA PHE A 125 -18.26 7.60 1.29
C PHE A 125 -19.32 6.77 0.54
N ASN A 126 -20.59 7.21 0.54
CA ASN A 126 -21.69 6.48 -0.11
C ASN A 126 -21.71 4.99 0.32
N ALA A 127 -21.57 4.73 1.61
CA ALA A 127 -21.31 3.39 2.13
C ALA A 127 -21.94 3.14 3.51
N ARG A 128 -22.24 1.88 3.78
CA ARG A 128 -22.72 1.40 5.09
C ARG A 128 -21.68 0.49 5.72
N ILE A 129 -21.18 0.85 6.90
CA ILE A 129 -20.28 0.04 7.72
C ILE A 129 -21.09 -0.57 8.86
N GLY A 130 -21.23 -1.89 8.89
CA GLY A 130 -21.95 -2.60 9.93
C GLY A 130 -21.27 -2.52 11.30
N ASN A 131 -22.02 -2.87 12.36
CA ASN A 131 -21.54 -2.79 13.74
C ASN A 131 -20.27 -3.62 13.97
N GLY A 132 -19.37 -3.16 14.85
CA GLY A 132 -18.17 -3.89 15.25
C GLY A 132 -17.12 -4.04 14.15
N CYS A 133 -17.21 -3.26 13.06
CA CYS A 133 -16.19 -3.30 12.01
C CYS A 133 -14.91 -2.60 12.44
N ILE A 134 -13.77 -3.13 11.98
CA ILE A 134 -12.47 -2.50 12.17
C ILE A 134 -11.89 -2.18 10.81
N VAL A 135 -11.94 -0.90 10.45
CA VAL A 135 -11.33 -0.35 9.25
C VAL A 135 -9.96 0.17 9.63
N MET A 136 -8.92 -0.41 9.05
CA MET A 136 -7.54 -0.01 9.35
C MET A 136 -7.12 1.23 8.56
N MET A 137 -5.84 1.59 8.60
CA MET A 137 -5.33 2.87 8.11
C MET A 137 -5.30 2.95 6.59
N HIS A 138 -5.49 4.15 6.05
CA HIS A 138 -5.39 4.46 4.62
C HIS A 138 -6.35 3.64 3.74
N ALA A 139 -7.47 3.18 4.30
CA ALA A 139 -8.48 2.42 3.57
C ALA A 139 -9.49 3.37 2.90
N LEU A 140 -9.94 3.01 1.70
CA LEU A 140 -11.08 3.64 1.04
C LEU A 140 -12.23 2.64 1.01
N VAL A 141 -13.38 3.01 1.58
CA VAL A 141 -14.63 2.25 1.48
C VAL A 141 -15.67 3.13 0.81
N GLN A 142 -16.09 2.74 -0.38
CA GLN A 142 -16.97 3.54 -1.21
C GLN A 142 -17.99 2.68 -1.97
N ASP A 143 -19.23 3.15 -2.10
CA ASP A 143 -20.28 2.53 -2.92
C ASP A 143 -20.59 1.07 -2.54
N VAL A 144 -20.47 0.74 -1.24
CA VAL A 144 -20.64 -0.63 -0.72
C VAL A 144 -21.31 -0.66 0.66
N GLU A 145 -21.86 -1.83 1.00
CA GLU A 145 -22.23 -2.17 2.37
C GLU A 145 -21.25 -3.21 2.93
N VAL A 146 -20.51 -2.83 3.96
CA VAL A 146 -19.65 -3.74 4.72
C VAL A 146 -20.49 -4.40 5.82
N PRO A 147 -20.63 -5.74 5.82
CA PRO A 147 -21.38 -6.45 6.85
C PRO A 147 -20.83 -6.19 8.27
N PRO A 148 -21.62 -6.39 9.33
CA PRO A 148 -21.13 -6.29 10.71
C PRO A 148 -19.95 -7.21 10.99
N GLY A 149 -19.06 -6.79 11.90
CA GLY A 149 -17.94 -7.60 12.38
C GLY A 149 -16.81 -7.80 11.37
N LYS A 150 -16.76 -7.04 10.28
CA LYS A 150 -15.74 -7.19 9.24
C LYS A 150 -14.49 -6.35 9.49
N TYR A 151 -13.35 -6.89 9.09
CA TYR A 151 -12.06 -6.24 9.17
C TYR A 151 -11.61 -5.78 7.78
N VAL A 152 -11.35 -4.48 7.62
CA VAL A 152 -10.80 -3.89 6.39
C VAL A 152 -9.30 -3.64 6.59
N PRO A 153 -8.41 -4.33 5.84
CA PRO A 153 -6.97 -4.16 5.99
C PRO A 153 -6.46 -2.75 5.61
N SER A 154 -5.28 -2.39 6.12
CA SER A 154 -4.67 -1.10 5.80
C SER A 154 -4.39 -0.97 4.30
N GLY A 155 -4.68 0.19 3.72
CA GLY A 155 -4.47 0.47 2.29
C GLY A 155 -5.50 -0.19 1.37
N ALA A 156 -6.50 -0.89 1.90
CA ALA A 156 -7.52 -1.53 1.08
C ALA A 156 -8.40 -0.48 0.37
N VAL A 157 -8.72 -0.75 -0.89
CA VAL A 157 -9.66 0.05 -1.68
C VAL A 157 -10.86 -0.83 -2.02
N ILE A 158 -11.96 -0.61 -1.30
CA ILE A 158 -13.21 -1.37 -1.38
C ILE A 158 -14.23 -0.48 -2.09
N THR A 159 -14.47 -0.77 -3.37
CA THR A 159 -15.36 0.00 -4.26
C THR A 159 -16.40 -0.87 -4.96
N THR A 160 -16.43 -2.17 -4.66
CA THR A 160 -17.46 -3.09 -5.17
C THR A 160 -17.98 -4.00 -4.08
N GLN A 161 -19.26 -4.34 -4.14
CA GLN A 161 -19.89 -5.17 -3.10
C GLN A 161 -19.20 -6.53 -2.96
N GLN A 162 -18.72 -7.12 -4.06
CA GLN A 162 -17.99 -8.39 -4.02
C GLN A 162 -16.67 -8.30 -3.24
N GLN A 163 -16.03 -7.13 -3.17
CA GLN A 163 -14.86 -6.92 -2.32
C GLN A 163 -15.27 -6.84 -0.84
N ALA A 164 -16.35 -6.12 -0.54
CA ALA A 164 -16.89 -6.00 0.82
C ALA A 164 -17.36 -7.36 1.39
N ASP A 165 -18.04 -8.17 0.58
CA ASP A 165 -18.54 -9.50 0.97
C ASP A 165 -17.40 -10.49 1.31
N ARG A 166 -16.20 -10.26 0.76
CA ARG A 166 -15.01 -11.10 0.95
C ARG A 166 -14.14 -10.67 2.12
N LEU A 167 -14.51 -9.60 2.82
CA LEU A 167 -13.74 -9.11 3.96
C LEU A 167 -13.69 -10.18 5.07
N PRO A 168 -12.52 -10.35 5.72
CA PRO A 168 -12.38 -11.25 6.86
C PRO A 168 -13.18 -10.74 8.06
N GLU A 169 -13.52 -11.66 8.96
CA GLU A 169 -14.09 -11.32 10.27
C GLU A 169 -13.03 -10.68 11.18
N VAL A 170 -13.48 -9.81 12.07
CA VAL A 170 -12.68 -9.19 13.13
C VAL A 170 -12.25 -10.26 14.14
N SER A 171 -10.93 -10.38 14.33
CA SER A 171 -10.36 -11.24 15.36
C SER A 171 -10.22 -10.53 16.70
N GLU A 172 -10.00 -11.29 17.77
CA GLU A 172 -9.79 -10.73 19.09
C GLU A 172 -8.54 -9.84 19.18
N ARG A 173 -7.52 -10.14 18.37
CA ARG A 173 -6.32 -9.31 18.26
C ARG A 173 -6.65 -7.93 17.70
N ASP A 174 -7.57 -7.86 16.74
CA ASP A 174 -7.97 -6.60 16.09
C ASP A 174 -8.79 -5.74 17.07
N ARG A 175 -9.67 -6.37 17.87
CA ARG A 175 -10.40 -5.70 18.96
C ARG A 175 -9.46 -5.15 20.04
N ALA A 176 -8.46 -5.94 20.44
CA ALA A 176 -7.45 -5.50 21.40
C ALA A 176 -6.63 -4.32 20.86
N PHE A 177 -6.26 -4.36 19.57
CA PHE A 177 -5.53 -3.29 18.91
C PHE A 177 -6.34 -1.98 18.85
N SER A 178 -7.59 -2.04 18.38
CA SER A 178 -8.46 -0.86 18.32
C SER A 178 -8.69 -0.27 19.72
N SER A 179 -8.98 -1.11 20.72
CA SER A 179 -9.14 -0.68 22.12
C SER A 179 -7.89 0.01 22.68
N TYR A 180 -6.70 -0.51 22.36
CA TYR A 180 -5.43 0.10 22.75
C TYR A 180 -5.25 1.50 22.14
N ILE A 181 -5.49 1.65 20.83
CA ILE A 181 -5.36 2.94 20.14
C ILE A 181 -6.36 3.96 20.69
N VAL A 182 -7.62 3.57 20.89
CA VAL A 182 -8.65 4.46 21.45
C VAL A 182 -8.31 4.86 22.89
N GLY A 183 -7.88 3.90 23.72
CA GLY A 183 -7.50 4.16 25.12
C GLY A 183 -6.29 5.09 25.27
N THR A 184 -5.35 5.09 24.32
CA THR A 184 -4.21 6.03 24.33
C THR A 184 -4.61 7.44 23.89
N ALA A 185 -5.46 7.59 22.87
CA ALA A 185 -5.96 8.89 22.40
C ALA A 185 -6.83 9.62 23.44
N SER A 186 -7.61 8.90 24.24
CA SER A 186 -8.39 9.49 25.35
C SER A 186 -7.50 10.01 26.51
N LYS A 187 -6.30 9.44 26.69
CA LYS A 187 -5.35 9.88 27.74
C LYS A 187 -4.55 11.12 27.33
N SER A 188 -4.21 11.28 26.05
CA SER A 188 -3.50 12.48 25.58
C SER A 188 -4.39 13.72 25.52
N SER A 189 -5.68 13.55 25.20
CA SER A 189 -6.66 14.64 25.14
C SER A 189 -7.11 15.19 26.50
N SER A 190 -6.89 14.45 27.60
CA SER A 190 -7.24 14.87 28.96
C SER A 190 -6.13 15.65 29.68
N GLN A 191 -4.88 15.60 29.19
CA GLN A 191 -3.74 16.29 29.83
C GLN A 191 -3.47 17.70 29.27
N SER A 192 -4.12 18.11 28.18
CA SER A 192 -3.87 19.40 27.52
C SER A 192 -4.78 20.55 27.97
N ALA A 193 -5.57 20.36 29.05
CA ALA A 193 -6.49 21.36 29.58
C ALA A 193 -6.09 21.84 30.99
N ALA A 194 -4.93 22.45 31.14
CA ALA A 194 -4.60 23.28 32.31
C ALA A 194 -4.21 24.69 31.85
N PRO A 195 -4.78 25.77 32.41
CA PRO A 195 -4.47 27.13 32.00
C PRO A 195 -3.11 27.54 32.60
N VAL A 196 -2.16 27.92 31.75
CA VAL A 196 -0.89 28.52 32.19
C VAL A 196 -1.20 29.94 32.69
N ARG A 197 -1.30 30.11 34.01
CA ARG A 197 -1.28 31.44 34.64
C ARG A 197 0.16 31.86 34.97
N SER A 198 0.41 33.10 34.63
CA SER A 198 1.59 33.94 34.89
C SER A 198 2.16 33.86 36.31
N ALA A 199 3.49 33.74 36.42
CA ALA A 199 4.26 34.42 37.46
C ALA A 199 5.75 34.48 37.08
N ALA A 200 6.24 35.68 36.83
CA ALA A 200 7.66 36.01 36.88
C ALA A 200 8.08 36.15 38.36
N LYS A 201 9.19 35.51 38.77
CA LYS A 201 10.20 36.09 39.66
C LYS A 201 11.43 35.18 39.81
N SER A 202 12.54 35.86 40.12
CA SER A 202 13.95 35.52 39.99
C SER A 202 14.54 34.59 41.06
N VAL A 203 15.50 33.77 40.60
CA VAL A 203 16.87 33.51 41.11
C VAL A 203 17.12 33.45 42.64
N THR A 204 17.60 32.28 43.10
CA THR A 204 18.85 32.03 43.90
C THR A 204 18.92 30.53 44.27
N ASP A 205 19.92 29.79 43.77
CA ASP A 205 21.06 29.16 44.50
C ASP A 205 20.68 27.95 45.39
N VAL A 206 21.26 26.72 45.37
CA VAL A 206 22.64 26.24 45.07
C VAL A 206 22.68 24.68 44.97
N LYS A 207 23.59 24.18 44.11
CA LYS A 207 24.33 22.88 44.00
C LYS A 207 23.57 21.53 43.99
N ALA A 208 23.77 20.58 43.06
CA ALA A 208 24.90 20.03 42.29
C ALA A 208 25.28 18.63 42.79
N GLY A 209 25.22 17.65 41.88
CA GLY A 209 25.69 16.28 42.06
C GLY A 209 25.66 15.47 40.75
N SER A 210 26.73 15.63 39.96
CA SER A 210 27.33 14.65 39.01
C SER A 210 26.53 14.24 37.76
N SER A 211 26.76 14.85 36.58
CA SER A 211 27.87 14.64 35.63
C SER A 211 27.72 13.40 34.73
N ALA A 212 27.28 13.65 33.50
CA ALA A 212 27.76 12.95 32.30
C ALA A 212 27.93 14.02 31.20
N THR A 213 29.17 14.19 30.80
CA THR A 213 29.72 15.26 29.96
C THR A 213 29.20 15.20 28.52
N GLU A 214 28.59 16.30 28.05
CA GLU A 214 28.42 16.59 26.63
C GLU A 214 29.79 16.86 26.00
N ASN A 215 30.09 16.17 24.90
CA ASN A 215 31.13 16.59 23.96
C ASN A 215 30.46 17.02 22.66
N GLY A 216 30.59 18.31 22.35
CA GLY A 216 30.18 18.90 21.09
C GLY A 216 31.18 18.66 19.96
N SER A 217 30.67 18.83 18.75
CA SER A 217 31.28 18.65 17.42
C SER A 217 31.21 17.25 16.79
N ILE A 218 30.85 17.29 15.51
CA ILE A 218 30.92 16.31 14.42
C ILE A 218 29.52 16.02 13.86
N MET A 219 29.36 16.28 12.56
CA MET A 219 28.16 15.94 11.79
C MET A 219 27.63 14.56 12.17
N ASN A 220 26.29 14.44 12.27
CA ASN A 220 25.62 13.21 12.68
C ASN A 220 26.24 12.00 11.94
N GLY A 221 26.79 11.03 12.68
CA GLY A 221 27.56 9.91 12.10
C GLY A 221 26.77 9.09 11.07
N GLU A 222 25.44 9.18 11.14
CA GLU A 222 24.53 8.64 10.13
C GLU A 222 24.71 9.28 8.73
N VAL A 223 24.95 10.59 8.65
CA VAL A 223 25.18 11.31 7.38
C VAL A 223 26.50 10.89 6.75
N ILE A 224 27.54 10.74 7.57
CA ILE A 224 28.86 10.25 7.12
C ILE A 224 28.73 8.83 6.55
N ASN A 225 27.95 7.97 7.21
CA ASN A 225 27.69 6.62 6.73
C ASN A 225 26.91 6.60 5.41
N HIS A 226 25.91 7.47 5.23
CA HIS A 226 25.20 7.61 3.96
C HIS A 226 26.13 8.07 2.82
N VAL A 227 27.00 9.06 3.08
CA VAL A 227 27.99 9.53 2.09
C VAL A 227 28.94 8.41 1.69
N ARG A 228 29.50 7.68 2.67
CA ARG A 228 30.42 6.55 2.41
C ARG A 228 29.74 5.43 1.61
N GLN A 229 28.51 5.08 1.95
CA GLN A 229 27.76 4.03 1.27
C GLN A 229 27.44 4.40 -0.18
N LEU A 230 27.03 5.64 -0.44
CA LEU A 230 26.72 6.11 -1.79
C LEU A 230 27.97 6.13 -2.68
N LEU A 231 29.10 6.64 -2.16
CA LEU A 231 30.37 6.65 -2.90
C LEU A 231 30.89 5.24 -3.17
N ALA A 232 30.80 4.32 -2.19
CA ALA A 232 31.22 2.93 -2.36
C ALA A 232 30.41 2.18 -3.43
N GLN A 233 29.14 2.55 -3.62
CA GLN A 233 28.28 1.99 -4.66
C GLN A 233 28.46 2.68 -6.02
N GLY A 234 29.37 3.66 -6.12
CA GLY A 234 29.64 4.43 -7.33
C GLY A 234 28.54 5.43 -7.69
N TYR A 235 27.70 5.79 -6.72
CA TYR A 235 26.64 6.77 -6.91
C TYR A 235 27.15 8.18 -6.67
N ARG A 236 26.57 9.14 -7.39
CA ARG A 236 26.84 10.56 -7.17
C ARG A 236 25.98 11.09 -6.05
N ILE A 237 26.50 12.08 -5.34
CA ILE A 237 25.81 12.71 -4.22
C ILE A 237 25.39 14.11 -4.65
N GLY A 238 24.13 14.44 -4.37
CA GLY A 238 23.57 15.77 -4.54
C GLY A 238 22.90 16.23 -3.26
N MET A 239 22.63 17.53 -3.16
CA MET A 239 21.91 18.11 -2.03
C MET A 239 20.84 19.06 -2.54
N GLU A 240 19.76 19.16 -1.79
CA GLU A 240 18.69 20.11 -2.04
C GLU A 240 18.29 20.82 -0.75
N HIS A 241 17.91 22.08 -0.87
CA HIS A 241 17.43 22.89 0.23
C HIS A 241 16.03 23.46 -0.03
N ALA A 242 15.28 23.75 1.02
CA ALA A 242 13.96 24.35 0.94
C ALA A 242 13.67 25.21 2.17
N ASP A 243 13.17 26.43 1.93
CA ASP A 243 12.57 27.24 3.00
C ASP A 243 11.28 26.58 3.53
N LYS A 244 10.75 27.10 4.64
CA LYS A 244 9.56 26.55 5.31
C LYS A 244 8.35 26.43 4.38
N ARG A 245 8.16 27.38 3.45
CA ARG A 245 7.03 27.39 2.51
C ARG A 245 7.25 26.39 1.37
N GLN A 246 8.45 26.33 0.83
CA GLN A 246 8.85 25.39 -0.22
C GLN A 246 8.77 23.94 0.27
N PHE A 247 9.21 23.67 1.50
CA PHE A 247 9.11 22.36 2.14
C PHE A 247 7.64 21.89 2.26
N GLN A 248 6.73 22.78 2.67
CA GLN A 248 5.29 22.49 2.79
C GLN A 248 4.64 22.12 1.45
N THR A 249 5.14 22.66 0.34
CA THR A 249 4.65 22.37 -1.01
C THR A 249 5.49 21.31 -1.73
N SER A 250 6.45 20.67 -1.05
CA SER A 250 7.39 19.69 -1.62
C SER A 250 8.22 20.24 -2.80
N SER A 251 8.41 21.56 -2.84
CA SER A 251 9.31 22.25 -3.76
C SER A 251 10.71 22.31 -3.15
N TRP A 252 11.73 21.96 -3.92
CA TRP A 252 13.12 21.91 -3.46
C TRP A 252 14.05 22.57 -4.47
N LYS A 253 15.07 23.26 -4.00
CA LYS A 253 16.13 23.87 -4.82
C LYS A 253 17.41 23.06 -4.69
N SER A 254 18.08 22.77 -5.80
CA SER A 254 19.35 22.07 -5.80
C SER A 254 20.47 22.96 -5.24
N CYS A 255 21.26 22.44 -4.30
CA CYS A 255 22.56 23.01 -3.92
C CYS A 255 23.54 22.88 -5.11
N ALA A 256 24.70 23.55 -5.00
CA ALA A 256 25.78 23.43 -5.96
C ALA A 256 26.16 21.94 -6.18
N PRO A 257 26.41 21.52 -7.44
CA PRO A 257 26.64 20.11 -7.75
C PRO A 257 27.99 19.64 -7.22
N ILE A 258 27.97 18.61 -6.35
CA ILE A 258 29.19 17.98 -5.84
C ILE A 258 29.87 17.18 -6.96
N GLN A 259 31.10 17.56 -7.29
CA GLN A 259 31.93 16.86 -8.28
C GLN A 259 32.93 15.90 -7.64
N ALA A 260 33.17 16.03 -6.34
CA ALA A 260 34.05 15.15 -5.59
C ALA A 260 33.53 13.70 -5.54
N THR A 261 34.46 12.74 -5.57
CA THR A 261 34.20 11.30 -5.48
C THR A 261 34.86 10.64 -4.28
N ASN A 262 35.71 11.39 -3.56
CA ASN A 262 36.34 10.99 -2.31
C ASN A 262 35.57 11.54 -1.11
N GLU A 263 35.40 10.70 -0.09
CA GLU A 263 34.55 10.95 1.07
C GLU A 263 34.86 12.29 1.77
N SER A 264 36.13 12.59 2.01
CA SER A 264 36.55 13.80 2.74
C SER A 264 36.15 15.10 2.03
N ALA A 265 36.29 15.17 0.71
CA ALA A 265 35.93 16.35 -0.06
C ALA A 265 34.40 16.50 -0.18
N VAL A 266 33.68 15.38 -0.35
CA VAL A 266 32.21 15.39 -0.34
C VAL A 266 31.66 15.88 0.99
N LEU A 267 32.25 15.46 2.11
CA LEU A 267 31.85 15.92 3.44
C LEU A 267 32.15 17.40 3.65
N ALA A 268 33.25 17.93 3.11
CA ALA A 268 33.56 19.35 3.18
C ALA A 268 32.55 20.20 2.38
N GLU A 269 32.20 19.79 1.16
CA GLU A 269 31.19 20.47 0.34
C GLU A 269 29.79 20.37 0.98
N LEU A 270 29.47 19.23 1.60
CA LEU A 270 28.23 19.03 2.34
C LEU A 270 28.15 19.96 3.55
N GLN A 271 29.23 20.10 4.30
CA GLN A 271 29.29 21.04 5.43
C GLN A 271 29.10 22.49 4.96
N SER A 272 29.63 22.85 3.79
CA SER A 272 29.45 24.17 3.20
C SER A 272 27.99 24.46 2.82
N CYS A 273 27.28 23.54 2.14
CA CYS A 273 25.86 23.71 1.80
C CYS A 273 24.98 23.75 3.08
N LEU A 274 25.32 22.98 4.12
CA LEU A 274 24.60 23.04 5.40
C LEU A 274 24.77 24.40 6.11
N ALA A 275 25.97 24.96 6.10
CA ALA A 275 26.25 26.28 6.67
C ALA A 275 25.58 27.41 5.88
N GLU A 276 25.67 27.35 4.55
CA GLU A 276 25.08 28.35 3.62
C GLU A 276 23.55 28.42 3.76
N HIS A 277 22.90 27.27 3.95
CA HIS A 277 21.45 27.16 4.13
C HIS A 277 21.05 26.94 5.59
N SER A 278 21.80 27.52 6.53
CA SER A 278 21.48 27.46 7.96
C SER A 278 20.09 28.05 8.23
N GLY A 279 19.24 27.28 8.91
CA GLY A 279 17.84 27.67 9.15
C GLY A 279 16.83 27.23 8.08
N GLU A 280 17.26 26.56 7.01
CA GLU A 280 16.39 25.92 6.02
C GLU A 280 16.42 24.38 6.14
N TYR A 281 15.48 23.70 5.47
CA TYR A 281 15.54 22.24 5.35
C TYR A 281 16.61 21.88 4.32
N VAL A 282 17.53 20.98 4.64
CA VAL A 282 18.51 20.43 3.69
C VAL A 282 18.38 18.93 3.63
N ARG A 283 18.39 18.36 2.44
CA ARG A 283 18.34 16.91 2.20
C ARG A 283 19.49 16.41 1.33
N LEU A 284 19.99 15.24 1.67
CA LEU A 284 20.97 14.46 0.93
C LEU A 284 20.27 13.59 -0.12
N ILE A 285 20.84 13.55 -1.32
CA ILE A 285 20.32 12.75 -2.44
C ILE A 285 21.42 11.85 -2.99
N GLY A 286 21.14 10.56 -3.08
CA GLY A 286 21.96 9.60 -3.83
C GLY A 286 21.45 9.48 -5.27
N ILE A 287 22.33 9.58 -6.26
CA ILE A 287 22.00 9.55 -7.68
C ILE A 287 22.74 8.39 -8.35
N ASP A 288 21.97 7.41 -8.82
CA ASP A 288 22.48 6.37 -9.71
C ASP A 288 22.57 6.94 -11.12
N THR A 289 23.79 7.24 -11.55
CA THR A 289 24.09 7.82 -12.87
C THR A 289 23.92 6.82 -14.01
N LYS A 290 23.96 5.51 -13.73
CA LYS A 290 23.77 4.46 -14.75
C LYS A 290 22.29 4.30 -15.07
N ASN A 291 21.44 4.30 -14.05
CA ASN A 291 19.99 4.14 -14.20
C ASN A 291 19.23 5.47 -14.23
N LYS A 292 19.93 6.60 -14.13
CA LYS A 292 19.37 7.97 -14.10
C LYS A 292 18.25 8.13 -13.06
N LYS A 293 18.44 7.58 -11.86
CA LYS A 293 17.42 7.52 -10.81
C LYS A 293 17.98 7.95 -9.45
N ARG A 294 17.13 8.57 -8.61
CA ARG A 294 17.44 8.83 -7.19
C ARG A 294 17.29 7.54 -6.38
N VAL A 295 18.30 7.23 -5.56
CA VAL A 295 18.38 5.99 -4.75
C VAL A 295 18.31 6.25 -3.25
N LEU A 296 18.53 7.49 -2.81
CA LEU A 296 18.41 7.93 -1.42
C LEU A 296 17.85 9.36 -1.39
N GLU A 297 16.92 9.64 -0.49
CA GLU A 297 16.49 10.99 -0.11
C GLU A 297 16.39 11.05 1.41
N ALA A 298 17.27 11.80 2.07
CA ALA A 298 17.31 11.89 3.54
C ALA A 298 17.41 13.35 3.98
N ILE A 299 16.51 13.81 4.84
CA ILE A 299 16.60 15.16 5.43
C ILE A 299 17.71 15.15 6.48
N ILE A 300 18.72 16.00 6.28
CA ILE A 300 19.93 16.07 7.11
C ILE A 300 20.01 17.36 7.93
N GLN A 301 19.13 18.34 7.69
CA GLN A 301 18.99 19.58 8.47
C GLN A 301 17.55 20.07 8.47
N ARG A 302 17.09 20.62 9.59
CA ARG A 302 15.79 21.29 9.76
C ARG A 302 15.96 22.72 10.30
N PRO A 303 15.01 23.63 10.00
CA PRO A 303 14.99 24.96 10.61
C PRO A 303 14.95 24.89 12.13
N GLY A 304 15.95 25.49 12.80
CA GLY A 304 16.09 25.49 14.26
C GLY A 304 17.21 24.59 14.80
N ASP A 305 17.85 23.79 13.94
CA ASP A 305 19.07 23.05 14.31
C ASP A 305 20.24 24.06 14.53
N LYS A 306 21.08 23.82 15.55
CA LYS A 306 22.24 24.70 15.83
C LYS A 306 23.23 24.64 14.65
N PRO A 307 23.77 25.78 14.15
CA PRO A 307 24.71 25.76 13.04
C PRO A 307 25.99 25.00 13.40
N VAL A 308 26.46 24.15 12.48
CA VAL A 308 27.70 23.39 12.62
C VAL A 308 28.88 24.36 12.50
N SER A 309 29.56 24.67 13.61
CA SER A 309 30.70 25.61 13.60
C SER A 309 31.87 25.08 12.77
N SER A 310 32.38 25.93 11.87
CA SER A 310 33.55 25.68 11.02
C SER A 310 34.85 25.94 11.80
N GLY A 311 35.62 24.88 12.09
CA GLY A 311 36.94 25.00 12.72
C GLY A 311 37.78 23.71 12.59
N SER A 312 38.76 23.77 11.69
CA SER A 312 40.02 23.00 11.55
C SER A 312 40.09 21.46 11.53
N SER A 313 40.60 20.97 10.39
CA SER A 313 41.50 19.83 10.13
C SER A 313 41.31 18.52 10.92
N TYR A 314 40.73 17.52 10.26
CA TYR A 314 40.62 16.14 10.73
C TYR A 314 41.92 15.35 10.43
N SER A 315 42.63 14.90 11.46
CA SER A 315 43.73 13.93 11.34
C SER A 315 43.20 12.51 11.52
N ALA A 316 43.55 11.61 10.59
CA ALA A 316 43.13 10.21 10.60
C ALA A 316 43.93 9.37 11.62
N PRO A 317 43.31 8.39 12.31
CA PRO A 317 44.05 7.43 13.11
C PRO A 317 44.70 6.37 12.21
N SER A 318 46.01 6.19 12.39
CA SER A 318 46.82 5.16 11.77
C SER A 318 46.74 3.85 12.54
N TYR A 319 46.46 2.75 11.83
CA TYR A 319 46.84 1.40 12.26
C TYR A 319 47.69 0.80 11.15
N SER A 320 48.90 0.42 11.55
CA SER A 320 50.01 -0.03 10.73
C SER A 320 49.73 -1.37 10.05
N ALA A 321 50.19 -1.47 8.80
CA ALA A 321 50.21 -2.68 8.01
C ALA A 321 51.33 -3.62 8.49
N SER A 322 51.01 -4.90 8.68
CA SER A 322 51.98 -5.98 8.65
C SER A 322 51.55 -7.00 7.60
N SER A 323 52.25 -6.93 6.47
CA SER A 323 52.26 -7.85 5.34
C SER A 323 52.72 -9.24 5.75
N TYR A 324 52.03 -10.29 5.29
CA TYR A 324 52.68 -11.56 4.97
C TYR A 324 52.09 -12.17 3.70
N SER A 325 53.03 -12.47 2.82
CA SER A 325 52.91 -13.09 1.51
C SER A 325 52.32 -14.51 1.58
N SER A 326 51.55 -14.87 0.56
CA SER A 326 51.12 -16.23 0.28
C SER A 326 52.27 -17.06 -0.29
N SER A 327 52.46 -18.28 0.24
CA SER A 327 53.29 -19.31 -0.37
C SER A 327 52.52 -20.62 -0.54
N TYR A 328 52.70 -21.21 -1.71
CA TYR A 328 52.18 -22.50 -2.18
C TYR A 328 52.97 -23.67 -1.57
N SER A 329 52.29 -24.76 -1.17
CA SER A 329 52.70 -26.19 -1.28
C SER A 329 51.75 -27.07 -0.43
N SER A 330 50.90 -27.88 -1.06
CA SER A 330 51.05 -29.32 -1.37
C SER A 330 50.60 -30.29 -0.25
N SER A 331 49.48 -30.98 -0.53
CA SER A 331 49.10 -32.36 -0.19
C SER A 331 49.61 -33.01 1.12
N SER A 332 48.68 -33.41 1.98
CA SER A 332 48.73 -34.72 2.65
C SER A 332 47.33 -35.19 3.09
N ASN A 333 47.11 -36.49 2.95
CA ASN A 333 45.93 -37.26 3.33
C ASN A 333 45.68 -37.20 4.84
N GLY A 334 44.42 -37.00 5.24
CA GLY A 334 43.99 -37.10 6.63
C GLY A 334 42.47 -37.07 6.76
N ASN A 335 41.88 -38.25 6.87
CA ASN A 335 40.47 -38.47 7.17
C ASN A 335 40.14 -37.89 8.56
N GLY A 336 39.28 -36.87 8.65
CA GLY A 336 38.94 -36.23 9.92
C GLY A 336 37.72 -35.32 9.80
N HIS A 337 36.61 -35.75 10.38
CA HIS A 337 35.38 -34.96 10.52
C HIS A 337 35.66 -33.70 11.34
N SER A 338 35.53 -32.51 10.75
CA SER A 338 35.53 -31.25 11.48
C SER A 338 34.12 -30.64 11.45
N SER A 339 33.50 -30.64 12.61
CA SER A 339 32.16 -30.13 12.91
C SER A 339 32.04 -28.66 12.55
N SER A 340 31.43 -28.34 11.40
CA SER A 340 30.90 -27.00 11.13
C SER A 340 29.86 -26.71 12.20
N GLY A 341 30.03 -25.65 12.99
CA GLY A 341 29.10 -25.23 14.06
C GLY A 341 27.73 -24.76 13.56
N LEU A 342 27.26 -25.31 12.45
CA LEU A 342 26.02 -25.05 11.74
C LEU A 342 25.10 -26.25 11.90
N ASP A 343 23.82 -26.00 12.07
CA ASP A 343 22.79 -27.04 12.19
C ASP A 343 22.81 -27.96 10.94
N PRO A 344 22.84 -29.30 11.10
CA PRO A 344 22.78 -30.24 9.98
C PRO A 344 21.62 -30.00 9.01
N ALA A 345 20.49 -29.47 9.46
CA ALA A 345 19.37 -29.11 8.61
C ALA A 345 19.68 -27.93 7.67
N VAL A 346 20.44 -26.94 8.16
CA VAL A 346 20.91 -25.80 7.36
C VAL A 346 21.93 -26.28 6.31
N VAL A 347 22.79 -27.22 6.69
CA VAL A 347 23.76 -27.85 5.77
C VAL A 347 23.04 -28.57 4.62
N ALA A 348 21.99 -29.35 4.94
CA ALA A 348 21.18 -30.04 3.94
C ALA A 348 20.46 -29.08 2.98
N GLN A 349 19.94 -27.95 3.48
CA GLN A 349 19.30 -26.92 2.65
C GLN A 349 20.28 -26.28 1.66
N ILE A 350 21.51 -26.00 2.09
CA ILE A 350 22.55 -25.42 1.21
C ILE A 350 22.92 -26.40 0.10
N ARG A 351 23.08 -27.70 0.42
CA ARG A 351 23.30 -28.75 -0.60
C ARG A 351 22.21 -28.76 -1.65
N GLN A 352 20.95 -28.70 -1.23
CA GLN A 352 19.81 -28.73 -2.14
C GLN A 352 19.74 -27.49 -3.07
N ILE A 353 20.12 -26.31 -2.57
CA ILE A 353 20.18 -25.08 -3.38
C ILE A 353 21.29 -25.20 -4.43
N LEU A 354 22.47 -25.64 -4.02
CA LEU A 354 23.64 -25.77 -4.89
C LEU A 354 23.45 -26.86 -5.95
N SER A 355 22.85 -28.01 -5.59
CA SER A 355 22.60 -29.12 -6.53
C SER A 355 21.62 -28.75 -7.66
N LYS A 356 20.77 -27.75 -7.44
CA LYS A 356 19.84 -27.21 -8.44
C LYS A 356 20.44 -26.06 -9.27
N GLY A 357 21.75 -25.79 -9.14
CA GLY A 357 22.43 -24.69 -9.83
C GLY A 357 22.11 -23.30 -9.24
N GLY A 358 21.51 -23.26 -8.04
CA GLY A 358 21.23 -22.04 -7.32
C GLY A 358 22.46 -21.49 -6.57
N ARG A 359 22.36 -20.24 -6.12
CA ARG A 359 23.35 -19.58 -5.26
C ARG A 359 22.76 -19.27 -3.90
N VAL A 360 23.62 -19.17 -2.90
CA VAL A 360 23.24 -18.87 -1.53
C VAL A 360 23.56 -17.41 -1.21
N GLY A 361 22.65 -16.72 -0.54
CA GLY A 361 22.84 -15.40 0.03
C GLY A 361 22.43 -15.39 1.50
N THR A 362 22.80 -14.33 2.20
CA THR A 362 22.50 -14.16 3.63
C THR A 362 22.06 -12.73 3.90
N GLU A 363 21.14 -12.57 4.84
CA GLU A 363 20.63 -11.27 5.29
C GLU A 363 20.54 -11.25 6.82
N HIS A 364 20.74 -10.08 7.42
CA HIS A 364 20.66 -9.87 8.86
C HIS A 364 19.69 -8.71 9.21
N ALA A 365 19.16 -8.73 10.41
CA ALA A 365 18.27 -7.70 10.93
C ALA A 365 18.37 -7.56 12.44
N ASP A 366 18.52 -6.32 12.93
CA ASP A 366 18.35 -6.03 14.35
C ASP A 366 16.89 -6.25 14.80
N LYS A 367 16.63 -6.23 16.11
CA LYS A 367 15.29 -6.51 16.67
C LYS A 367 14.19 -5.62 16.09
N ARG A 368 14.49 -4.35 15.78
CA ARG A 368 13.53 -3.38 15.24
C ARG A 368 13.30 -3.62 13.74
N GLN A 369 14.36 -3.91 12.99
CA GLN A 369 14.31 -4.24 11.57
C GLN A 369 13.56 -5.56 11.33
N PHE A 370 13.81 -6.57 12.16
CA PHE A 370 13.09 -7.85 12.09
C PHE A 370 11.58 -7.68 12.30
N GLN A 371 11.17 -6.84 13.25
CA GLN A 371 9.75 -6.55 13.52
C GLN A 371 9.04 -5.86 12.35
N THR A 372 9.76 -5.09 11.53
CA THR A 372 9.23 -4.43 10.34
C THR A 372 9.51 -5.19 9.05
N SER A 373 10.06 -6.42 9.14
CA SER A 373 10.51 -7.22 7.99
C SER A 373 11.50 -6.49 7.07
N SER A 374 12.26 -5.54 7.62
CA SER A 374 13.38 -4.90 6.96
C SER A 374 14.63 -5.74 7.18
N TRP A 375 15.37 -6.06 6.11
CA TRP A 375 16.54 -6.93 6.18
C TRP A 375 17.70 -6.28 5.42
N LYS A 376 18.91 -6.43 5.96
CA LYS A 376 20.16 -5.98 5.35
C LYS A 376 20.91 -7.17 4.78
N SER A 377 21.37 -7.07 3.54
CA SER A 377 22.19 -8.12 2.93
C SER A 377 23.57 -8.21 3.56
N CYS A 378 24.00 -9.43 3.91
CA CYS A 378 25.39 -9.74 4.20
C CYS A 378 26.23 -9.69 2.92
N ALA A 379 27.55 -9.84 3.07
CA ALA A 379 28.48 -9.90 1.95
C ALA A 379 28.05 -10.97 0.92
N PRO A 380 28.09 -10.69 -0.40
CA PRO A 380 27.66 -11.64 -1.41
C PRO A 380 28.53 -12.91 -1.43
N ILE A 381 27.91 -14.07 -1.26
CA ILE A 381 28.60 -15.36 -1.41
C ILE A 381 28.72 -15.69 -2.90
N GLN A 382 29.93 -15.57 -3.45
CA GLN A 382 30.20 -15.76 -4.90
C GLN A 382 30.53 -17.20 -5.28
N THR A 383 30.86 -18.04 -4.31
CA THR A 383 31.23 -19.44 -4.52
C THR A 383 30.01 -20.36 -4.56
N THR A 384 30.13 -21.44 -5.33
CA THR A 384 29.17 -22.56 -5.37
C THR A 384 29.71 -23.83 -4.70
N ASN A 385 30.95 -23.79 -4.19
CA ASN A 385 31.52 -24.88 -3.43
C ASN A 385 30.92 -24.88 -2.02
N GLU A 386 30.30 -26.00 -1.64
CA GLU A 386 29.58 -26.15 -0.37
C GLU A 386 30.41 -25.72 0.84
N SER A 387 31.65 -26.21 0.99
CA SER A 387 32.46 -25.92 2.18
C SER A 387 32.81 -24.43 2.28
N ALA A 388 33.07 -23.77 1.14
CA ALA A 388 33.34 -22.34 1.09
C ALA A 388 32.07 -21.50 1.38
N VAL A 389 30.89 -21.97 0.95
CA VAL A 389 29.60 -21.36 1.32
C VAL A 389 29.36 -21.46 2.83
N MET A 390 29.66 -22.61 3.45
CA MET A 390 29.51 -22.79 4.91
C MET A 390 30.42 -21.84 5.70
N THR A 391 31.67 -21.68 5.27
CA THR A 391 32.62 -20.75 5.91
C THR A 391 32.10 -19.31 5.87
N GLU A 392 31.59 -18.89 4.71
CA GLU A 392 31.10 -17.52 4.52
C GLU A 392 29.78 -17.27 5.28
N LEU A 393 28.93 -18.29 5.37
CA LEU A 393 27.72 -18.28 6.19
C LEU A 393 28.06 -18.10 7.67
N GLN A 394 29.00 -18.89 8.18
CA GLN A 394 29.45 -18.83 9.56
C GLN A 394 30.13 -17.48 9.88
N ARG A 395 30.82 -16.89 8.89
CA ARG A 395 31.37 -15.53 8.98
C ARG A 395 30.27 -14.49 9.16
N CYS A 396 29.24 -14.47 8.31
CA CYS A 396 28.08 -13.56 8.46
C CYS A 396 27.37 -13.76 9.82
N MET A 397 27.16 -15.00 10.24
CA MET A 397 26.56 -15.32 11.55
C MET A 397 27.38 -14.76 12.73
N SER A 398 28.71 -14.93 12.69
CA SER A 398 29.61 -14.41 13.74
C SER A 398 29.68 -12.87 13.77
N GLN A 399 29.71 -12.22 12.59
CA GLN A 399 29.77 -10.77 12.46
C GLN A 399 28.51 -10.07 12.97
N HIS A 400 27.37 -10.77 12.90
CA HIS A 400 26.07 -10.30 13.35
C HIS A 400 25.56 -11.09 14.57
N SER A 401 26.48 -11.47 15.46
CA SER A 401 26.14 -12.13 16.73
C SER A 401 25.25 -11.20 17.57
N GLY A 402 24.05 -11.68 17.94
CA GLY A 402 23.03 -10.86 18.61
C GLY A 402 21.96 -10.26 17.68
N GLU A 403 21.99 -10.53 16.39
CA GLU A 403 20.96 -10.15 15.42
C GLU A 403 20.26 -11.38 14.80
N TYR A 404 19.12 -11.17 14.13
CA TYR A 404 18.50 -12.22 13.32
C TYR A 404 19.28 -12.37 12.04
N VAL A 405 19.66 -13.60 11.67
CA VAL A 405 20.29 -13.90 10.36
C VAL A 405 19.43 -14.91 9.63
N ARG A 406 19.21 -14.70 8.33
CA ARG A 406 18.49 -15.61 7.45
C ARG A 406 19.31 -16.01 6.23
N LEU A 407 19.15 -17.26 5.82
CA LEU A 407 19.64 -17.86 4.59
C LEU A 407 18.67 -17.58 3.44
N ILE A 408 19.19 -17.27 2.25
CA ILE A 408 18.42 -17.05 1.04
C ILE A 408 18.94 -17.93 -0.10
N GLY A 409 18.07 -18.72 -0.71
CA GLY A 409 18.35 -19.43 -1.96
C GLY A 409 18.03 -18.55 -3.17
N ILE A 410 18.91 -18.49 -4.16
CA ILE A 410 18.78 -17.66 -5.36
C ILE A 410 18.87 -18.55 -6.60
N ASP A 411 17.82 -18.57 -7.42
CA ASP A 411 17.80 -19.20 -8.73
C ASP A 411 18.58 -18.31 -9.71
N THR A 412 19.73 -18.77 -10.17
CA THR A 412 20.57 -17.98 -11.08
C THR A 412 20.04 -17.96 -12.51
N GLN A 413 19.29 -18.99 -12.92
CA GLN A 413 18.72 -19.11 -14.26
C GLN A 413 17.51 -18.19 -14.41
N ASN A 414 16.64 -18.18 -13.39
CA ASN A 414 15.41 -17.37 -13.41
C ASN A 414 15.55 -16.03 -12.67
N LYS A 415 16.75 -15.68 -12.19
CA LYS A 415 17.07 -14.46 -11.43
C LYS A 415 16.07 -14.16 -10.30
N ARG A 416 15.66 -15.18 -9.55
CA ARG A 416 14.61 -15.08 -8.50
C ARG A 416 15.05 -15.70 -7.17
N ARG A 417 14.52 -15.21 -6.05
CA ARG A 417 14.72 -15.82 -4.73
C ARG A 417 13.82 -17.06 -4.59
N MET A 418 14.36 -18.16 -4.05
CA MET A 418 13.71 -19.47 -3.96
C MET A 418 13.41 -19.92 -2.53
N LEU A 419 14.24 -19.53 -1.55
CA LEU A 419 14.13 -19.99 -0.16
C LEU A 419 14.53 -18.83 0.77
N GLU A 420 13.84 -18.67 1.90
CA GLU A 420 14.23 -17.74 2.97
C GLU A 420 14.05 -18.44 4.34
N THR A 421 15.14 -18.74 5.04
CA THR A 421 15.13 -19.47 6.32
C THR A 421 15.88 -18.70 7.39
N ILE A 422 15.28 -18.43 8.56
CA ILE A 422 16.01 -17.83 9.69
C ILE A 422 16.93 -18.88 10.31
N ILE A 423 18.22 -18.58 10.37
CA ILE A 423 19.30 -19.48 10.82
C ILE A 423 19.98 -18.99 12.11
N GLN A 424 19.73 -17.74 12.54
CA GLN A 424 20.23 -17.18 13.79
C GLN A 424 19.19 -16.27 14.43
N ARG A 425 19.11 -16.29 15.76
CA ARG A 425 18.33 -15.34 16.57
C ARG A 425 19.25 -14.62 17.57
N PRO A 426 18.86 -13.41 18.02
CA PRO A 426 19.62 -12.60 18.98
C PRO A 426 19.96 -13.26 20.32
N ASP A 427 19.17 -14.24 20.75
CA ASP A 427 19.27 -14.92 22.04
C ASP A 427 20.26 -16.11 22.03
N GLY A 428 20.96 -16.34 20.91
CA GLY A 428 22.01 -17.36 20.80
C GLY A 428 21.49 -18.81 20.84
N LYS A 429 20.17 -19.03 20.87
CA LYS A 429 19.57 -20.36 20.83
C LYS A 429 19.45 -20.83 19.37
N PRO A 430 19.99 -22.02 19.01
CA PRO A 430 19.77 -22.57 17.67
C PRO A 430 18.27 -22.78 17.43
N VAL A 431 17.80 -22.43 16.23
CA VAL A 431 16.42 -22.65 15.83
C VAL A 431 16.27 -24.12 15.44
N ALA A 432 15.80 -24.96 16.36
CA ALA A 432 15.45 -26.34 16.03
C ALA A 432 14.35 -26.34 14.96
N GLN A 433 14.67 -26.83 13.76
CA GLN A 433 13.68 -27.20 12.76
C GLN A 433 13.22 -28.65 12.98
N PRO A 434 11.97 -29.00 12.65
CA PRO A 434 11.47 -30.37 12.76
C PRO A 434 12.28 -31.27 11.81
N THR A 435 13.08 -32.16 12.37
CA THR A 435 13.81 -33.18 11.61
C THR A 435 12.88 -34.35 11.33
N SER A 436 12.44 -34.49 10.08
CA SER A 436 12.00 -35.79 9.57
C SER A 436 13.24 -36.63 9.28
N HIS A 437 13.68 -37.43 10.25
CA HIS A 437 14.64 -38.51 10.02
C HIS A 437 13.93 -39.84 10.25
N GLY A 438 13.81 -40.61 9.18
CA GLY A 438 13.38 -42.00 9.24
C GLY A 438 14.39 -42.81 10.05
N SER A 439 13.92 -43.45 11.11
CA SER A 439 14.61 -44.56 11.76
C SER A 439 13.76 -45.81 11.57
N SER A 440 14.39 -46.84 11.02
CA SER A 440 13.83 -48.15 10.72
C SER A 440 13.55 -48.94 12.00
N HIS A 441 12.29 -49.31 12.23
CA HIS A 441 11.92 -50.47 13.06
C HIS A 441 10.88 -51.33 12.34
N HIS A 442 11.15 -52.64 12.34
CA HIS A 442 10.36 -53.70 11.71
C HIS A 442 8.98 -53.88 12.37
N GLN A 443 7.93 -53.85 11.51
CA GLN A 443 6.69 -54.66 11.42
C GLN A 443 5.94 -55.13 12.71
N PRO A 444 4.58 -55.13 12.69
CA PRO A 444 3.80 -55.90 11.71
C PRO A 444 2.68 -55.15 10.98
N ALA A 445 2.26 -55.78 9.89
CA ALA A 445 1.31 -55.32 8.90
C ALA A 445 -0.06 -54.94 9.48
N VAL A 446 -0.51 -53.73 9.18
CA VAL A 446 -1.93 -53.38 9.15
C VAL A 446 -2.18 -52.60 7.86
N HIS A 447 -2.92 -53.24 6.94
CA HIS A 447 -3.46 -52.61 5.75
C HIS A 447 -4.38 -51.46 6.18
N HIS A 448 -3.99 -50.21 5.91
CA HIS A 448 -4.94 -49.11 5.82
C HIS A 448 -4.76 -48.41 4.47
N THR A 449 -5.82 -48.51 3.68
CA THR A 449 -6.01 -47.87 2.38
C THR A 449 -5.92 -46.35 2.50
N VAL A 450 -5.24 -45.72 1.55
CA VAL A 450 -5.17 -44.26 1.41
C VAL A 450 -6.54 -43.77 0.94
N ASP A 451 -7.36 -43.27 1.86
CA ASP A 451 -8.56 -42.50 1.52
C ASP A 451 -8.21 -41.01 1.47
N GLY A 452 -8.26 -40.43 0.27
CA GLY A 452 -8.00 -39.02 0.03
C GLY A 452 -7.82 -38.66 -1.44
N ALA A 453 -8.61 -39.27 -2.32
CA ALA A 453 -8.67 -38.88 -3.73
C ALA A 453 -9.31 -37.49 -3.89
N ILE A 454 -8.75 -36.66 -4.77
CA ILE A 454 -9.24 -35.32 -5.12
C ILE A 454 -10.72 -35.37 -5.54
N ALA A 455 -11.51 -34.42 -5.03
CA ALA A 455 -12.90 -34.17 -5.43
C ALA A 455 -12.99 -33.85 -6.94
N GLY A 456 -13.98 -34.42 -7.62
CA GLY A 456 -14.14 -34.41 -9.09
C GLY A 456 -14.02 -33.04 -9.78
N ASP A 457 -14.32 -31.95 -9.09
CA ASP A 457 -14.32 -30.59 -9.63
C ASP A 457 -12.94 -30.11 -10.15
N ALA A 458 -11.85 -30.47 -9.48
CA ALA A 458 -10.51 -30.04 -9.93
C ALA A 458 -10.03 -30.80 -11.18
N ALA A 459 -10.45 -32.06 -11.32
CA ALA A 459 -10.14 -32.88 -12.50
C ALA A 459 -10.93 -32.41 -13.73
N GLU A 460 -12.20 -32.04 -13.57
CA GLU A 460 -13.01 -31.44 -14.64
C GLU A 460 -12.46 -30.08 -15.07
N GLN A 461 -12.02 -29.25 -14.14
CA GLN A 461 -11.43 -27.94 -14.44
C GLN A 461 -10.10 -28.08 -15.21
N ILE A 462 -9.28 -29.09 -14.89
CA ILE A 462 -8.07 -29.43 -15.64
C ILE A 462 -8.42 -29.86 -17.07
N GLN A 463 -9.44 -30.72 -17.24
CA GLN A 463 -9.88 -31.17 -18.55
C GLN A 463 -10.39 -30.02 -19.43
N GLN A 464 -11.19 -29.11 -18.88
CA GLN A 464 -11.71 -27.95 -19.61
C GLN A 464 -10.60 -26.99 -20.05
N LEU A 465 -9.60 -26.76 -19.19
CA LEU A 465 -8.47 -25.88 -19.53
C LEU A 465 -7.55 -26.51 -20.59
N LEU A 466 -7.30 -27.82 -20.51
CA LEU A 466 -6.54 -28.52 -21.55
C LEU A 466 -7.29 -28.55 -22.90
N ALA A 467 -8.62 -28.72 -22.89
CA ALA A 467 -9.44 -28.67 -24.09
C ALA A 467 -9.42 -27.29 -24.79
N GLN A 468 -9.20 -26.22 -24.04
CA GLN A 468 -9.03 -24.86 -24.56
C GLN A 468 -7.59 -24.55 -25.01
N GLY A 469 -6.68 -25.53 -24.92
CA GLY A 469 -5.26 -25.37 -25.27
C GLY A 469 -4.46 -24.54 -24.24
N ALA A 470 -4.97 -24.42 -23.01
CA ALA A 470 -4.31 -23.69 -21.94
C ALA A 470 -3.17 -24.51 -21.31
N VAL A 471 -2.13 -23.82 -20.86
CA VAL A 471 -1.06 -24.39 -20.05
C VAL A 471 -1.43 -24.25 -18.58
N ILE A 472 -1.27 -25.33 -17.81
CA ILE A 472 -1.65 -25.40 -16.39
C ILE A 472 -0.44 -25.12 -15.50
N GLY A 473 -0.51 -24.00 -14.78
CA GLY A 473 0.39 -23.67 -13.68
C GLY A 473 -0.24 -23.98 -12.33
N LEU A 474 0.61 -24.25 -11.34
CA LEU A 474 0.22 -24.31 -9.94
C LEU A 474 0.89 -23.16 -9.18
N GLU A 475 0.19 -22.62 -8.20
CA GLU A 475 0.78 -21.67 -7.27
C GLU A 475 0.39 -22.04 -5.85
N PHE A 476 1.27 -21.78 -4.91
CA PHE A 476 1.04 -22.09 -3.50
C PHE A 476 1.41 -20.91 -2.62
N ALA A 477 0.77 -20.81 -1.47
CA ALA A 477 1.01 -19.74 -0.52
C ALA A 477 0.91 -20.29 0.90
N ASP A 478 1.84 -19.85 1.76
CA ASP A 478 1.62 -19.98 3.20
C ASP A 478 0.49 -19.03 3.63
N GLU A 479 -0.02 -19.20 4.84
CA GLU A 479 -1.16 -18.43 5.35
C GLU A 479 -0.93 -16.90 5.28
N ARG A 480 0.32 -16.46 5.44
CA ARG A 480 0.69 -15.04 5.37
C ARG A 480 0.60 -14.54 3.94
N ARG A 481 1.20 -15.24 2.98
CA ARG A 481 1.22 -14.89 1.56
C ARG A 481 -0.17 -14.92 0.95
N PHE A 482 -0.98 -15.92 1.30
CA PHE A 482 -2.38 -16.02 0.88
C PHE A 482 -3.20 -14.79 1.31
N LYS A 483 -3.03 -14.33 2.56
CA LYS A 483 -3.70 -13.12 3.10
C LYS A 483 -3.35 -11.83 2.38
N TYR A 484 -2.17 -11.74 1.78
CA TYR A 484 -1.71 -10.56 1.02
C TYR A 484 -1.84 -10.73 -0.51
N GLY A 485 -2.52 -11.78 -0.98
CA GLY A 485 -2.66 -12.06 -2.42
C GLY A 485 -1.33 -12.37 -3.12
N SER A 486 -0.29 -12.71 -2.36
CA SER A 486 1.02 -13.08 -2.86
C SER A 486 1.07 -14.61 -3.01
N TRP A 487 1.52 -15.10 -4.15
CA TRP A 487 1.56 -16.53 -4.44
C TRP A 487 2.95 -16.92 -4.93
N ASN A 488 3.46 -18.06 -4.47
CA ASN A 488 4.67 -18.65 -5.01
C ASN A 488 4.29 -19.50 -6.22
N SER A 489 4.89 -19.22 -7.37
CA SER A 489 4.68 -20.04 -8.56
C SER A 489 5.42 -21.37 -8.41
N ALA A 490 4.68 -22.47 -8.56
CA ALA A 490 5.24 -23.80 -8.69
C ALA A 490 5.64 -24.08 -10.15
N PRO A 491 6.43 -25.12 -10.42
CA PRO A 491 6.72 -25.56 -11.78
C PRO A 491 5.42 -25.86 -12.55
N THR A 492 5.35 -25.43 -13.81
CA THR A 492 4.25 -25.75 -14.72
C THR A 492 4.15 -27.26 -14.88
N ILE A 493 2.94 -27.81 -14.80
CA ILE A 493 2.73 -29.24 -15.02
C ILE A 493 2.91 -29.53 -16.51
N GLN A 494 4.02 -30.19 -16.88
CA GLN A 494 4.22 -30.71 -18.22
C GLN A 494 3.55 -32.09 -18.32
N ALA A 495 2.26 -32.11 -18.69
CA ALA A 495 1.49 -33.33 -18.86
C ALA A 495 0.93 -33.43 -20.28
N GLY A 496 1.09 -34.61 -20.91
CA GLY A 496 0.55 -34.90 -22.24
C GLY A 496 -0.92 -35.34 -22.22
N SER A 497 -1.50 -35.52 -21.03
CA SER A 497 -2.91 -35.87 -20.85
C SER A 497 -3.45 -35.36 -19.50
N ALA A 498 -4.78 -35.23 -19.39
CA ALA A 498 -5.43 -34.80 -18.16
C ALA A 498 -5.14 -35.72 -16.96
N SER A 499 -5.01 -37.03 -17.19
CA SER A 499 -4.68 -38.01 -16.15
C SER A 499 -3.28 -37.77 -15.55
N GLN A 500 -2.28 -37.48 -16.40
CA GLN A 500 -0.94 -37.12 -15.96
C GLN A 500 -0.92 -35.77 -15.20
N ALA A 501 -1.76 -34.82 -15.62
CA ALA A 501 -1.86 -33.53 -14.94
C ALA A 501 -2.45 -33.67 -13.53
N VAL A 502 -3.48 -34.51 -13.37
CA VAL A 502 -4.09 -34.84 -12.08
C VAL A 502 -3.12 -35.61 -11.18
N ALA A 503 -2.34 -36.53 -11.73
CA ALA A 503 -1.30 -37.25 -10.96
C ALA A 503 -0.21 -36.31 -10.44
N ALA A 504 0.28 -35.38 -11.28
CA ALA A 504 1.26 -34.38 -10.87
C ALA A 504 0.71 -33.42 -9.81
N LEU A 505 -0.56 -33.03 -9.93
CA LEU A 505 -1.24 -32.22 -8.93
C LEU A 505 -1.36 -32.96 -7.59
N ASN A 506 -1.75 -34.24 -7.60
CA ASN A 506 -1.83 -35.06 -6.38
C ASN A 506 -0.48 -35.14 -5.64
N SER A 507 0.61 -35.38 -6.37
CA SER A 507 1.96 -35.38 -5.80
C SER A 507 2.31 -34.01 -5.20
N PHE A 508 1.98 -32.93 -5.89
CA PHE A 508 2.23 -31.57 -5.40
C PHE A 508 1.44 -31.24 -4.13
N LEU A 509 0.16 -31.61 -4.07
CA LEU A 509 -0.66 -31.43 -2.86
C LEU A 509 -0.15 -32.27 -1.69
N ALA A 510 0.38 -33.46 -1.96
CA ALA A 510 0.98 -34.30 -0.92
C ALA A 510 2.25 -33.69 -0.31
N GLU A 511 3.01 -32.91 -1.08
CA GLU A 511 4.19 -32.15 -0.62
C GLU A 511 3.82 -30.81 0.03
N HIS A 512 2.66 -30.23 -0.34
CA HIS A 512 2.20 -28.91 0.09
C HIS A 512 0.93 -28.96 0.96
N ARG A 513 0.79 -29.98 1.82
CA ARG A 513 -0.40 -30.21 2.65
C ARG A 513 -0.76 -29.03 3.57
N ASP A 514 0.24 -28.29 4.03
CA ASP A 514 0.09 -27.14 4.94
C ASP A 514 0.02 -25.78 4.21
N HIS A 515 -0.09 -25.78 2.88
CA HIS A 515 -0.14 -24.56 2.07
C HIS A 515 -1.48 -24.42 1.35
N TYR A 516 -1.89 -23.19 1.08
CA TYR A 516 -2.95 -22.91 0.13
C TYR A 516 -2.42 -23.20 -1.27
N VAL A 517 -3.12 -23.99 -2.08
CA VAL A 517 -2.70 -24.27 -3.46
C VAL A 517 -3.81 -23.84 -4.42
N ARG A 518 -3.43 -23.16 -5.50
CA ARG A 518 -4.33 -22.75 -6.57
C ARG A 518 -3.84 -23.19 -7.93
N LEU A 519 -4.78 -23.46 -8.83
CA LEU A 519 -4.58 -23.75 -10.23
C LEU A 519 -4.67 -22.47 -11.05
N VAL A 520 -3.79 -22.32 -12.02
CA VAL A 520 -3.75 -21.19 -12.95
C VAL A 520 -3.76 -21.70 -14.39
N GLY A 521 -4.76 -21.29 -15.18
CA GLY A 521 -4.81 -21.53 -16.61
C GLY A 521 -4.20 -20.36 -17.38
N VAL A 522 -3.23 -20.63 -18.26
CA VAL A 522 -2.58 -19.61 -19.09
C VAL A 522 -2.82 -19.94 -20.57
N ASP A 523 -3.38 -18.98 -21.32
CA ASP A 523 -3.47 -19.10 -22.79
C ASP A 523 -2.08 -18.85 -23.40
N PRO A 524 -1.44 -19.85 -24.02
CA PRO A 524 -0.11 -19.70 -24.59
C PRO A 524 -0.07 -18.79 -25.83
N LYS A 525 -1.19 -18.62 -26.55
CA LYS A 525 -1.28 -17.75 -27.73
C LYS A 525 -1.43 -16.29 -27.35
N GLN A 526 -2.22 -16.00 -26.32
CA GLN A 526 -2.48 -14.63 -25.85
C GLN A 526 -1.55 -14.18 -24.71
N LYS A 527 -0.74 -15.10 -24.16
CA LYS A 527 0.12 -14.87 -22.98
C LYS A 527 -0.64 -14.26 -21.79
N LYS A 528 -1.91 -14.64 -21.62
CA LYS A 528 -2.82 -14.08 -20.62
C LYS A 528 -3.34 -15.18 -19.71
N ARG A 529 -3.52 -14.86 -18.42
CA ARG A 529 -4.21 -15.76 -17.48
C ARG A 529 -5.70 -15.77 -17.78
N ILE A 530 -6.25 -16.97 -17.90
CA ILE A 530 -7.65 -17.19 -18.28
C ILE A 530 -8.46 -17.90 -17.20
N ALA A 531 -7.80 -18.48 -16.19
CA ALA A 531 -8.46 -19.06 -15.01
C ALA A 531 -7.56 -19.04 -13.77
N GLU A 532 -8.14 -18.82 -12.59
CA GLU A 532 -7.48 -18.97 -11.28
C GLU A 532 -8.47 -19.60 -10.27
N SER A 533 -8.13 -20.74 -9.65
CA SER A 533 -8.97 -21.41 -8.66
C SER A 533 -8.15 -21.98 -7.50
N VAL A 534 -8.53 -21.68 -6.26
CA VAL A 534 -7.88 -22.26 -5.07
C VAL A 534 -8.43 -23.67 -4.86
N ILE A 535 -7.57 -24.68 -4.97
CA ILE A 535 -7.93 -26.10 -4.99
C ILE A 535 -7.55 -26.82 -3.69
N HIS A 536 -6.68 -26.25 -2.86
CA HIS A 536 -6.33 -26.80 -1.55
C HIS A 536 -6.23 -25.71 -0.49
N ARG A 537 -6.73 -25.99 0.72
CA ARG A 537 -6.61 -25.13 1.91
C ARG A 537 -6.16 -25.99 3.09
N PRO A 538 -5.09 -25.60 3.80
CA PRO A 538 -4.58 -26.38 4.92
C PRO A 538 -5.57 -26.39 6.09
N GLY A 539 -5.76 -27.56 6.71
CA GLY A 539 -6.60 -27.73 7.90
C GLY A 539 -8.10 -27.98 7.67
N LYS A 540 -8.56 -28.18 6.43
CA LYS A 540 -9.93 -28.67 6.15
C LYS A 540 -9.91 -30.02 5.45
N ALA A 541 -10.60 -31.01 6.01
CA ALA A 541 -11.04 -32.18 5.26
C ALA A 541 -12.10 -31.73 4.24
N HIS A 542 -11.97 -32.20 2.99
CA HIS A 542 -12.90 -31.87 1.91
C HIS A 542 -14.28 -32.50 2.18
N SER A 543 -15.34 -31.68 2.30
CA SER A 543 -16.71 -32.18 2.21
C SER A 543 -17.22 -32.04 0.78
N SER A 544 -17.78 -33.14 0.27
CA SER A 544 -18.49 -33.30 -0.98
C SER A 544 -19.94 -32.77 -0.92
N ASN A 545 -20.53 -32.61 -2.11
CA ASN A 545 -21.92 -32.21 -2.46
C ASN A 545 -22.15 -30.68 -2.58
N GLY A 546 -22.64 -30.09 -3.67
CA GLY A 546 -23.36 -30.62 -4.85
C GLY A 546 -24.87 -30.30 -4.77
N ASN A 547 -25.31 -29.18 -5.33
CA ASN A 547 -26.49 -29.05 -6.22
C ASN A 547 -26.77 -27.57 -6.62
N SER A 548 -27.58 -27.43 -7.67
CA SER A 548 -27.67 -26.39 -8.69
C SER A 548 -29.02 -25.62 -8.73
N TYR A 549 -29.08 -24.61 -9.63
CA TYR A 549 -30.25 -23.86 -10.19
C TYR A 549 -30.80 -22.67 -9.36
N SER A 550 -31.25 -21.52 -9.88
CA SER A 550 -31.50 -21.02 -11.25
C SER A 550 -31.62 -19.47 -11.28
N SER A 551 -31.47 -18.92 -12.49
CA SER A 551 -31.71 -17.56 -12.99
C SER A 551 -33.10 -16.94 -12.71
N SER A 552 -33.17 -15.61 -12.63
CA SER A 552 -34.15 -14.80 -13.42
C SER A 552 -33.77 -13.31 -13.44
N ALA A 553 -34.12 -12.66 -14.55
CA ALA A 553 -33.78 -11.30 -14.94
C ALA A 553 -35.03 -10.38 -14.99
N ALA A 554 -34.77 -9.08 -15.17
CA ALA A 554 -35.69 -7.95 -15.45
C ALA A 554 -36.33 -7.32 -14.18
N SER A 555 -36.42 -5.99 -14.00
CA SER A 555 -36.67 -4.91 -14.95
C SER A 555 -36.29 -3.52 -14.39
N GLU A 556 -35.83 -2.61 -15.25
CA GLU A 556 -35.92 -1.12 -15.16
C GLU A 556 -37.08 -0.67 -16.09
N PRO A 557 -37.53 0.63 -16.18
CA PRO A 557 -37.44 1.82 -15.31
C PRO A 557 -38.85 2.51 -15.15
N PRO A 558 -39.00 3.80 -14.70
CA PRO A 558 -38.94 4.93 -15.66
C PRO A 558 -38.34 6.26 -15.12
N MET A 559 -37.91 7.10 -16.07
CA MET A 559 -37.47 8.49 -15.94
C MET A 559 -38.61 9.47 -15.61
N TYR A 560 -38.31 10.63 -14.98
CA TYR A 560 -38.46 11.97 -15.59
C TYR A 560 -38.10 13.15 -14.64
N ASN A 561 -37.30 14.06 -15.20
CA ASN A 561 -37.29 15.54 -15.11
C ASN A 561 -36.71 16.34 -13.91
N GLU A 562 -35.70 17.15 -14.27
CA GLU A 562 -35.23 18.37 -13.63
C GLU A 562 -36.26 19.52 -13.65
N PRO A 563 -36.03 20.56 -12.82
CA PRO A 563 -36.00 21.92 -13.35
C PRO A 563 -34.82 22.79 -12.87
N SER A 564 -34.06 23.28 -13.86
CA SER A 564 -33.61 24.67 -14.09
C SER A 564 -33.41 25.62 -12.90
N SER A 565 -32.17 26.10 -12.70
CA SER A 565 -31.76 27.49 -13.07
C SER A 565 -30.43 27.89 -12.42
N TYR A 566 -29.37 28.02 -13.21
CA TYR A 566 -28.45 29.18 -13.17
C TYR A 566 -27.83 29.34 -14.55
N LYS A 567 -28.31 30.36 -15.26
CA LYS A 567 -27.71 30.87 -16.49
C LYS A 567 -26.42 31.60 -16.13
N SER A 568 -25.35 31.29 -16.85
CA SER A 568 -24.54 32.29 -17.56
C SER A 568 -23.81 31.56 -18.69
N ALA A 569 -24.21 31.88 -19.92
CA ALA A 569 -23.73 31.25 -21.14
C ALA A 569 -22.30 31.73 -21.49
N PRO A 570 -21.40 30.85 -21.94
CA PRO A 570 -20.25 31.22 -22.76
C PRO A 570 -20.73 31.59 -24.18
N PRO A 571 -19.94 32.35 -24.96
CA PRO A 571 -20.39 32.89 -26.24
C PRO A 571 -20.70 31.79 -27.26
N LEU A 572 -21.78 32.02 -28.01
CA LEU A 572 -22.22 31.20 -29.13
C LEU A 572 -21.16 31.23 -30.23
N TYR A 573 -20.64 30.06 -30.59
CA TYR A 573 -19.91 29.86 -31.83
C TYR A 573 -20.93 29.79 -32.97
N THR A 574 -20.91 30.74 -33.90
CA THR A 574 -21.66 30.67 -35.15
C THR A 574 -20.91 29.79 -36.15
N PRO A 575 -21.58 28.86 -36.86
CA PRO A 575 -20.92 27.99 -37.82
C PRO A 575 -20.53 28.81 -39.06
N SER A 576 -19.24 28.88 -39.36
CA SER A 576 -18.81 29.25 -40.71
C SER A 576 -19.06 28.06 -41.63
N SER A 577 -19.97 28.25 -42.58
CA SER A 577 -20.17 27.39 -43.73
C SER A 577 -18.90 27.41 -44.60
N ASN A 578 -17.98 26.50 -44.34
CA ASN A 578 -17.07 25.94 -45.35
C ASN A 578 -16.35 24.73 -44.75
N GLY A 579 -16.57 23.56 -45.37
CA GLY A 579 -16.06 22.28 -44.91
C GLY A 579 -14.53 22.16 -44.98
N ASN A 580 -13.88 22.45 -43.86
CA ASN A 580 -12.58 21.88 -43.49
C ASN A 580 -12.59 21.66 -41.98
N GLY A 581 -13.11 20.50 -41.56
CA GLY A 581 -13.28 20.11 -40.17
C GLY A 581 -11.94 20.04 -39.42
N ARG A 582 -11.98 20.39 -38.13
CA ARG A 582 -10.83 20.37 -37.22
C ARG A 582 -10.39 18.94 -36.85
N LEU A 583 -11.22 17.96 -37.20
CA LEU A 583 -10.98 16.54 -37.02
C LEU A 583 -10.31 15.91 -38.24
N SER A 584 -9.39 14.98 -37.99
CA SER A 584 -8.78 14.19 -39.07
C SER A 584 -9.84 13.33 -39.78
N PRO A 585 -9.69 13.05 -41.09
CA PRO A 585 -10.59 12.15 -41.81
C PRO A 585 -10.68 10.76 -41.16
N GLU A 586 -9.59 10.28 -40.55
CA GLU A 586 -9.53 9.03 -39.80
C GLU A 586 -10.43 9.06 -38.57
N THR A 587 -10.37 10.14 -37.79
CA THR A 587 -11.24 10.33 -36.62
C THR A 587 -12.71 10.41 -37.01
N VAL A 588 -13.02 11.10 -38.11
CA VAL A 588 -14.39 11.20 -38.62
C VAL A 588 -14.92 9.83 -39.05
N ASN A 589 -14.11 9.02 -39.73
CA ASN A 589 -14.50 7.66 -40.12
C ASN A 589 -14.70 6.76 -38.90
N GLN A 590 -13.81 6.84 -37.90
CA GLN A 590 -13.95 6.09 -36.66
C GLN A 590 -15.24 6.44 -35.91
N ILE A 591 -15.63 7.71 -35.87
CA ILE A 591 -16.90 8.15 -35.27
C ILE A 591 -18.08 7.51 -36.00
N ARG A 592 -18.10 7.55 -37.34
CA ARG A 592 -19.16 6.92 -38.15
C ARG A 592 -19.24 5.42 -37.92
N ASP A 593 -18.10 4.73 -37.83
CA ASP A 593 -18.07 3.29 -37.62
C ASP A 593 -18.60 2.89 -36.23
N LEU A 594 -18.29 3.69 -35.20
CA LEU A 594 -18.83 3.48 -33.85
C LEU A 594 -20.34 3.71 -33.81
N VAL A 595 -20.84 4.78 -34.43
CA VAL A 595 -22.29 5.08 -34.49
C VAL A 595 -23.04 3.98 -35.27
N ARG A 596 -22.53 3.57 -36.43
CA ARG A 596 -23.14 2.50 -37.26
C ARG A 596 -23.21 1.16 -36.54
N GLN A 597 -22.22 0.84 -35.72
CA GLN A 597 -22.19 -0.37 -34.90
C GLN A 597 -23.06 -0.28 -33.65
N GLY A 598 -23.70 0.88 -33.39
CA GLY A 598 -24.54 1.11 -32.22
C GLY A 598 -23.75 1.28 -30.93
N TYR A 599 -22.47 1.64 -31.02
CA TYR A 599 -21.62 1.91 -29.87
C TYR A 599 -21.80 3.35 -29.39
N LYS A 600 -21.71 3.55 -28.07
CA LYS A 600 -21.71 4.89 -27.47
C LYS A 600 -20.34 5.51 -27.61
N ILE A 601 -20.30 6.82 -27.82
CA ILE A 601 -19.06 7.59 -27.93
C ILE A 601 -18.83 8.35 -26.63
N GLY A 602 -17.63 8.21 -26.08
CA GLY A 602 -17.14 9.05 -25.01
C GLY A 602 -15.94 9.87 -25.48
N VAL A 603 -15.76 11.03 -24.88
CA VAL A 603 -14.53 11.82 -25.02
C VAL A 603 -13.87 11.87 -23.66
N GLU A 604 -12.56 11.66 -23.62
CA GLU A 604 -11.77 11.80 -22.39
C GLU A 604 -10.60 12.77 -22.63
N PHE A 605 -10.17 13.46 -21.58
CA PHE A 605 -9.09 14.42 -21.64
C PHE A 605 -8.07 14.23 -20.51
N ALA A 606 -6.84 14.69 -20.73
CA ALA A 606 -5.74 14.59 -19.77
C ALA A 606 -4.75 15.74 -19.93
N ASP A 607 -4.25 16.29 -18.81
CA ASP A 607 -3.05 17.13 -18.79
C ASP A 607 -1.78 16.29 -19.05
N GLN A 608 -0.63 16.95 -19.25
CA GLN A 608 0.62 16.26 -19.58
C GLN A 608 1.07 15.24 -18.52
N ARG A 609 0.77 15.47 -17.23
CA ARG A 609 1.11 14.55 -16.15
C ARG A 609 0.17 13.34 -16.16
N ARG A 610 -1.12 13.57 -16.34
CA ARG A 610 -2.17 12.55 -16.44
C ARG A 610 -1.98 11.66 -17.68
N TYR A 611 -1.63 12.25 -18.82
CA TYR A 611 -1.31 11.53 -20.05
C TYR A 611 -0.14 10.55 -19.87
N LYS A 612 0.96 10.99 -19.24
CA LYS A 612 2.15 10.14 -18.98
C LYS A 612 1.88 8.93 -18.08
N THR A 613 0.81 8.98 -17.29
CA THR A 613 0.42 7.91 -16.36
C THR A 613 -0.84 7.17 -16.80
N SER A 614 -1.32 7.44 -18.03
CA SER A 614 -2.57 6.88 -18.57
C SER A 614 -3.80 7.13 -17.69
N SER A 615 -3.80 8.23 -16.93
CA SER A 615 -4.96 8.71 -16.17
C SER A 615 -5.75 9.67 -17.05
N TRP A 616 -7.05 9.42 -17.25
CA TRP A 616 -7.91 10.22 -18.13
C TRP A 616 -9.17 10.66 -17.39
N GLN A 617 -9.66 11.86 -17.68
CA GLN A 617 -10.91 12.38 -17.16
C GLN A 617 -11.98 12.30 -18.24
N THR A 618 -13.18 11.83 -17.89
CA THR A 618 -14.28 11.68 -18.84
C THR A 618 -15.00 13.01 -19.02
N ALA A 619 -15.14 13.45 -20.26
CA ALA A 619 -16.02 14.54 -20.64
C ALA A 619 -17.48 14.04 -20.74
N THR A 620 -18.39 14.92 -21.14
CA THR A 620 -19.79 14.55 -21.36
C THR A 620 -19.91 13.39 -22.36
N SER A 621 -20.70 12.38 -22.00
CA SER A 621 -20.99 11.25 -22.90
C SER A 621 -21.86 11.71 -24.07
N ILE A 622 -21.46 11.36 -25.29
CA ILE A 622 -22.18 11.69 -26.52
C ILE A 622 -23.24 10.60 -26.73
N GLN A 623 -24.51 10.98 -26.69
CA GLN A 623 -25.65 10.03 -26.74
C GLN A 623 -26.41 10.05 -28.08
N THR A 624 -25.84 10.65 -29.14
CA THR A 624 -26.49 10.70 -30.44
C THR A 624 -26.28 9.42 -31.28
N THR A 625 -27.28 9.08 -32.08
CA THR A 625 -27.24 8.03 -33.10
C THR A 625 -27.00 8.57 -34.50
N ARG A 626 -26.73 9.88 -34.64
CA ARG A 626 -26.49 10.55 -35.92
C ARG A 626 -25.03 10.93 -36.06
N ASP A 627 -24.38 10.45 -37.12
CA ASP A 627 -22.97 10.71 -37.43
C ASP A 627 -22.63 12.20 -37.37
N ALA A 628 -23.46 13.06 -37.96
CA ALA A 628 -23.22 14.51 -38.04
C ALA A 628 -23.25 15.20 -36.66
N GLU A 629 -24.11 14.75 -35.76
CA GLU A 629 -24.18 15.31 -34.39
C GLU A 629 -23.03 14.81 -33.53
N ALA A 630 -22.66 13.52 -33.68
CA ALA A 630 -21.53 12.96 -32.95
C ALA A 630 -20.23 13.69 -33.30
N ILE A 631 -20.04 14.01 -34.58
CA ILE A 631 -18.89 14.80 -35.05
C ILE A 631 -18.90 16.20 -34.41
N LEU A 632 -20.03 16.89 -34.42
CA LEU A 632 -20.16 18.24 -33.81
C LEU A 632 -19.91 18.24 -32.31
N GLU A 633 -20.41 17.23 -31.57
CA GLU A 633 -20.18 17.13 -30.13
C GLU A 633 -18.71 16.81 -29.80
N VAL A 634 -18.04 15.98 -30.61
CA VAL A 634 -16.59 15.74 -30.47
C VAL A 634 -15.80 17.01 -30.75
N GLU A 635 -16.17 17.78 -31.79
CA GLU A 635 -15.53 19.06 -32.10
C GLU A 635 -15.73 20.10 -30.99
N ALA A 636 -16.93 20.15 -30.39
CA ALA A 636 -17.23 20.99 -29.24
C ALA A 636 -16.41 20.58 -28.01
N ALA A 637 -16.26 19.28 -27.74
CA ALA A 637 -15.41 18.79 -26.66
C ALA A 637 -13.93 19.17 -26.87
N ILE A 638 -13.44 19.07 -28.11
CA ILE A 638 -12.10 19.52 -28.50
C ILE A 638 -11.89 21.01 -28.24
N ALA A 639 -12.89 21.84 -28.54
CA ALA A 639 -12.83 23.28 -28.27
C ALA A 639 -12.81 23.57 -26.76
N ASN A 640 -13.67 22.90 -25.99
CA ASN A 640 -13.79 23.10 -24.53
C ASN A 640 -12.53 22.70 -23.76
N TYR A 641 -11.78 21.71 -24.25
CA TYR A 641 -10.55 21.22 -23.62
C TYR A 641 -9.30 21.55 -24.46
N SER A 642 -9.30 22.72 -25.12
CA SER A 642 -8.14 23.20 -25.86
C SER A 642 -6.88 23.26 -24.97
N GLY A 643 -5.77 22.68 -25.44
CA GLY A 643 -4.52 22.61 -24.67
C GLY A 643 -4.33 21.34 -23.83
N LEU A 644 -5.29 20.41 -23.82
CA LEU A 644 -5.16 19.09 -23.19
C LEU A 644 -5.00 17.98 -24.24
N TYR A 645 -4.49 16.82 -23.80
CA TYR A 645 -4.59 15.59 -24.58
C TYR A 645 -6.05 15.14 -24.57
N ILE A 646 -6.60 14.80 -25.73
CA ILE A 646 -7.99 14.35 -25.85
C ILE A 646 -8.02 13.02 -26.59
N ARG A 647 -8.81 12.08 -26.11
CA ARG A 647 -9.06 10.79 -26.77
C ARG A 647 -10.54 10.50 -26.93
N LEU A 648 -10.86 9.82 -28.03
CA LEU A 648 -12.15 9.23 -28.30
C LEU A 648 -12.18 7.81 -27.70
N ILE A 649 -13.31 7.45 -27.08
CA ILE A 649 -13.59 6.09 -26.63
C ILE A 649 -14.90 5.58 -27.25
N GLY A 650 -14.88 4.34 -27.74
CA GLY A 650 -16.08 3.60 -28.14
C GLY A 650 -16.51 2.64 -27.03
N ILE A 651 -17.78 2.63 -26.66
CA ILE A 651 -18.33 1.78 -25.60
C ILE A 651 -19.43 0.91 -26.18
N ASP A 652 -19.27 -0.41 -26.06
CA ASP A 652 -20.32 -1.37 -26.41
C ASP A 652 -21.38 -1.38 -25.29
N PRO A 653 -22.61 -0.91 -25.56
CA PRO A 653 -23.65 -0.85 -24.53
C PRO A 653 -24.14 -2.24 -24.09
N LYS A 654 -23.97 -3.28 -24.92
CA LYS A 654 -24.39 -4.66 -24.60
C LYS A 654 -23.33 -5.37 -23.77
N ALA A 655 -22.06 -5.28 -24.17
CA ALA A 655 -20.96 -5.93 -23.47
C ALA A 655 -20.38 -5.10 -22.31
N LYS A 656 -20.85 -3.86 -22.12
CA LYS A 656 -20.36 -2.89 -21.10
C LYS A 656 -18.83 -2.77 -21.09
N ARG A 657 -18.20 -2.83 -22.27
CA ARG A 657 -16.74 -2.77 -22.45
C ARG A 657 -16.34 -1.72 -23.47
N ARG A 658 -15.10 -1.26 -23.38
CA ARG A 658 -14.51 -0.37 -24.38
C ARG A 658 -14.13 -1.17 -25.63
N VAL A 659 -14.45 -0.63 -26.80
CA VAL A 659 -14.20 -1.25 -28.11
C VAL A 659 -13.27 -0.42 -29.00
N ALA A 660 -13.05 0.85 -28.67
CA ALA A 660 -12.08 1.71 -29.34
C ALA A 660 -11.48 2.72 -28.36
N GLU A 661 -10.19 3.02 -28.49
CA GLU A 661 -9.50 4.12 -27.80
C GLU A 661 -8.52 4.79 -28.78
N MET A 662 -8.68 6.08 -29.04
CA MET A 662 -7.85 6.82 -30.01
C MET A 662 -7.57 8.23 -29.50
N VAL A 663 -6.30 8.64 -29.42
CA VAL A 663 -5.94 10.03 -29.09
C VAL A 663 -6.20 10.91 -30.31
N ILE A 664 -7.08 11.89 -30.17
CA ILE A 664 -7.56 12.77 -31.26
C ILE A 664 -7.03 14.20 -31.15
N GLN A 665 -6.42 14.58 -30.01
CA GLN A 665 -5.70 15.85 -29.84
C GLN A 665 -4.49 15.68 -28.93
N GLN A 666 -3.41 16.39 -29.27
CA GLN A 666 -2.27 16.63 -28.39
C GLN A 666 -2.07 18.15 -28.23
N PRO A 667 -1.64 18.65 -27.05
CA PRO A 667 -1.28 20.05 -26.88
C PRO A 667 -0.12 20.41 -27.83
N ALA A 668 -0.16 21.60 -28.45
CA ALA A 668 0.98 22.12 -29.19
C ALA A 668 2.20 22.27 -28.24
N LYS A 669 3.39 21.96 -28.74
CA LYS A 669 4.65 22.01 -27.97
C LYS A 669 5.07 23.43 -27.63
#